data_AF-A0A507AJM9-F1
#
_entry.id   AF-A0A507AJM9-F1
#
_cell.length_a   1.000
_cell.length_b   1.000
_cell.length_c   1.000
_cell.angle_alpha   90.00
_cell.angle_beta   90.00
_cell.angle_gamma   90.00
#
_symmetry.space_group_name_H-M   'P 1'
#
loop_
_entity.id
_entity.type
_entity.pdbx_description
1 polymer ?
#
loop_
_entity_poly.entity_id
_entity_poly.type
_entity_poly.pdbx_seq_one_letter_code
_entity_poly.pdbx_strand_id
1 'polypeptide(L)'
;MTDLAVGQTIRTGDGKVGIVRFVGGTAFAPGEWVGVELDDDTGKNDGSVQGERYFDCEMGHGIFVRPTTIAVLAQPAAQPKPAAAAAAAAAPIRKAGSRPSSMFTGGTAKGTGADPGLPKRMSLNAPSPSPVPRTSRPSSIARSPTKSPTKQLGTASSSASNSRTATPSNARVSSIGAKTRPPVGGATRTSMGPPPPPGARTTRQSSVSSATSRTATTAPARTLSGRLSTAAGPRLGVRPPGSRNISGDSQSGSERTSRGRITSPQKSDEDDLSPSSRSPVRTRTAALEKLTSASPRDSPRARVAAAAATSRSSPSTATNNAAHREIEDLKTKLKVLERKRLEDRDKIKQLDKVQAERDKFETIIQKIQTKLQPQQQENAELRKQLKEAESRLESVESIQAEHDTAMELATLDREMAEEQAEVYKVELEALKEKAEELELEVEILREENSEYSKGMSPEERASTGWLQMERNNERLREALLRLRDITQQQEEELKDQIKGLEEDLREFSLVKEQFESCKDKLSQSEAAVEDLRQQLDTALGAEDMIEDLTERNMSMAEQIEELKAVVEDLESLKEINDELEINHVQNEKELQEEIDFKEAVITEQARRAVQQEETIDDMEYTLSRFRELVTNLQTDLEDMRASHAVTESESEQLNSKSRAMMDLNMKLQISAAKAQAKTIDLELRRLEAQEAEQHLEIVKLFLPETYQTDRDSVLALLRFRRLAFKANLLNSFIKERVNGQPHPGHEDDTFAGCDAIDKLTWVSAMCDRFVNAISHCSIEQFAKYEGALYELEPVERALNGWIDGLRRDELKEQQCASELQRSVALMSHLGEVHISNDLESFADDVHMRCLLMQSHLESAATTFHATRAMVQRVVPPAGDDDELAQYFARKSEAVITQTRSTKVIAGKMVRALEDLKLRSLSLTPDTLEAFEQAEDATQEIADLARKIGLDLHQLLHEEGRTEPYTYTEIQTSAQKTAMNAVGNSESDLFATYLSKLRAVTSQIADLAALSTDLTQTQEFERPQAPWILRSQELKALKTIPVDAEEELRHLKEEYNEARRAIALRDETLGTAQLKIETLESRMRDANAKVSRIADLEAFIEREKASVAGLKEDIEKQDRELKSLEADRDKWKKIAGDSRILAGSSDGGPGGAAGSKAGQERAVATAREMDALGDEIAGLQAAVRYLREDNRRARVAEQRHYDWLAEPLRRPAPLAEQRRRLVAAEGKDALAELC
;
A
#
# COMPACT_ATOMS: atom_id res chain seq x y z
N MET A 1 5.88 21.76 -43.31
CA MET A 1 5.52 20.60 -42.46
C MET A 1 4.00 20.44 -42.53
N THR A 2 3.45 19.28 -42.19
CA THR A 2 2.04 18.98 -42.47
C THR A 2 1.22 19.20 -41.21
N ASP A 3 0.22 20.09 -41.26
CA ASP A 3 -0.66 20.35 -40.12
C ASP A 3 -1.61 19.16 -39.89
N LEU A 4 -1.17 18.24 -39.02
CA LEU A 4 -1.97 17.13 -38.54
C LEU A 4 -3.01 17.65 -37.55
N ALA A 5 -4.29 17.35 -37.82
CA ALA A 5 -5.40 17.78 -36.98
C ALA A 5 -6.17 16.57 -36.45
N VAL A 6 -6.69 16.69 -35.24
CA VAL A 6 -7.58 15.69 -34.63
C VAL A 6 -8.80 15.47 -35.53
N GLY A 7 -9.13 14.20 -35.78
CA GLY A 7 -10.17 13.76 -36.72
C GLY A 7 -9.71 13.54 -38.17
N GLN A 8 -8.41 13.68 -38.48
CA GLN A 8 -7.86 13.22 -39.77
C GLN A 8 -7.68 11.69 -39.78
N THR A 9 -8.02 11.05 -40.90
CA THR A 9 -7.72 9.62 -41.14
C THR A 9 -6.32 9.51 -41.73
N ILE A 10 -5.47 8.69 -41.10
CA ILE A 10 -4.06 8.56 -41.45
C ILE A 10 -3.65 7.09 -41.61
N ARG A 11 -2.47 6.88 -42.20
CA ARG A 11 -1.77 5.60 -42.24
C ARG A 11 -0.41 5.73 -41.54
N THR A 12 -0.15 4.84 -40.61
CA THR A 12 1.14 4.69 -39.92
C THR A 12 2.16 4.04 -40.85
N GLY A 13 3.47 4.25 -40.61
CA GLY A 13 4.56 3.62 -41.36
C GLY A 13 4.44 2.09 -41.48
N ASP A 14 3.87 1.43 -40.46
CA ASP A 14 3.58 -0.02 -40.42
C ASP A 14 2.36 -0.44 -41.26
N GLY A 15 1.83 0.44 -42.12
CA GLY A 15 0.71 0.18 -43.03
C GLY A 15 -0.70 0.32 -42.43
N LYS A 16 -0.81 0.24 -41.09
CA LYS A 16 -2.07 0.35 -40.33
C LYS A 16 -2.77 1.69 -40.56
N VAL A 17 -4.10 1.68 -40.58
CA VAL A 17 -4.96 2.87 -40.75
C VAL A 17 -5.64 3.20 -39.43
N GLY A 18 -5.88 4.49 -39.17
CA GLY A 18 -6.56 4.95 -37.97
C GLY A 18 -6.89 6.44 -38.00
N ILE A 19 -7.54 6.92 -36.93
CA ILE A 19 -7.98 8.30 -36.76
C ILE A 19 -7.08 9.00 -35.73
N VAL A 20 -6.58 10.19 -36.07
CA VAL A 20 -5.83 11.03 -35.12
C VAL A 20 -6.77 11.52 -34.01
N ARG A 21 -6.53 11.10 -32.77
CA ARG A 21 -7.27 11.53 -31.57
C ARG A 21 -6.50 12.57 -30.74
N PHE A 22 -5.17 12.57 -30.80
CA PHE A 22 -4.31 13.48 -30.06
C PHE A 22 -3.12 13.96 -30.93
N VAL A 23 -2.72 15.23 -30.77
CA VAL A 23 -1.47 15.80 -31.32
C VAL A 23 -0.90 16.73 -30.26
N GLY A 24 0.35 16.52 -29.83
CA GLY A 24 1.00 17.37 -28.83
C GLY A 24 2.20 16.71 -28.14
N GLY A 25 2.70 17.35 -27.08
CA GLY A 25 3.73 16.77 -26.20
C GLY A 25 3.15 15.75 -25.22
N THR A 26 3.98 14.78 -24.81
CA THR A 26 3.61 13.68 -23.91
C THR A 26 4.63 13.53 -22.79
N ALA A 27 4.20 13.13 -21.58
CA ALA A 27 5.10 12.97 -20.44
C ALA A 27 6.10 11.81 -20.63
N PHE A 28 5.67 10.71 -21.25
CA PHE A 28 6.50 9.51 -21.41
C PHE A 28 7.72 9.66 -22.35
N ALA A 29 7.74 10.68 -23.22
CA ALA A 29 8.86 10.94 -24.12
C ALA A 29 8.84 12.36 -24.71
N PRO A 30 9.97 13.09 -24.73
CA PRO A 30 10.03 14.45 -25.29
C PRO A 30 9.87 14.46 -26.82
N GLY A 31 9.24 15.54 -27.30
CA GLY A 31 8.91 15.77 -28.70
C GLY A 31 7.40 15.87 -28.94
N GLU A 32 7.02 16.14 -30.18
CA GLU A 32 5.62 16.09 -30.62
C GLU A 32 5.24 14.65 -31.01
N TRP A 33 4.11 14.20 -30.49
CA TRP A 33 3.55 12.86 -30.71
C TRP A 33 2.10 12.96 -31.19
N VAL A 34 1.69 11.94 -31.92
CA VAL A 34 0.34 11.79 -32.47
C VAL A 34 -0.25 10.52 -31.88
N GLY A 35 -1.33 10.68 -31.12
CA GLY A 35 -2.14 9.58 -30.61
C GLY A 35 -3.20 9.19 -31.64
N VAL A 36 -3.20 7.92 -32.03
CA VAL A 36 -4.02 7.36 -33.10
C VAL A 36 -4.86 6.22 -32.54
N GLU A 37 -6.15 6.25 -32.84
CA GLU A 37 -7.09 5.15 -32.64
C GLU A 37 -7.14 4.32 -33.92
N LEU A 38 -6.93 3.00 -33.80
CA LEU A 38 -6.97 2.04 -34.90
C LEU A 38 -8.34 1.35 -34.93
N ASP A 39 -8.81 0.99 -36.13
CA ASP A 39 -10.07 0.25 -36.29
C ASP A 39 -9.93 -1.23 -35.84
N ASP A 40 -8.71 -1.78 -35.85
CA ASP A 40 -8.37 -3.16 -35.43
C ASP A 40 -7.63 -3.19 -34.06
N ASP A 41 -7.74 -4.30 -33.34
CA ASP A 41 -7.22 -4.58 -31.97
C ASP A 41 -5.68 -4.66 -31.83
N THR A 42 -4.96 -4.07 -32.78
CA THR A 42 -3.52 -4.29 -33.00
C THR A 42 -2.61 -3.12 -32.55
N GLY A 43 -3.17 -2.21 -31.76
CA GLY A 43 -2.48 -1.14 -31.04
C GLY A 43 -1.69 -1.65 -29.82
N LYS A 44 -1.38 -0.74 -28.89
CA LYS A 44 -0.52 -0.99 -27.73
C LYS A 44 -1.09 -0.45 -26.40
N ASN A 45 -2.21 0.27 -26.44
CA ASN A 45 -2.87 0.84 -25.25
C ASN A 45 -4.35 1.17 -25.52
N ASP A 46 -4.99 1.85 -24.58
CA ASP A 46 -6.38 2.32 -24.56
C ASP A 46 -6.49 3.87 -24.64
N GLY A 47 -5.47 4.51 -25.22
CA GLY A 47 -5.29 5.97 -25.20
C GLY A 47 -4.55 6.50 -23.97
N SER A 48 -4.15 5.64 -23.04
CA SER A 48 -3.28 5.98 -21.89
C SER A 48 -1.87 5.36 -21.97
N VAL A 49 -0.90 6.01 -21.33
CA VAL A 49 0.50 5.53 -21.18
C VAL A 49 0.99 5.94 -19.79
N GLN A 50 1.61 5.00 -19.05
CA GLN A 50 2.14 5.24 -17.69
C GLN A 50 1.13 5.87 -16.70
N GLY A 51 -0.17 5.62 -16.89
CA GLY A 51 -1.26 6.18 -16.07
C GLY A 51 -1.79 7.55 -16.50
N GLU A 52 -1.12 8.25 -17.43
CA GLU A 52 -1.67 9.44 -18.08
C GLU A 52 -2.53 9.07 -19.28
N ARG A 53 -3.69 9.71 -19.41
CA ARG A 53 -4.68 9.48 -20.49
C ARG A 53 -4.71 10.68 -21.43
N TYR A 54 -4.36 10.46 -22.70
CA TYR A 54 -4.27 11.50 -23.73
C TYR A 54 -5.48 11.49 -24.67
N PHE A 55 -6.11 10.33 -24.86
CA PHE A 55 -7.38 10.15 -25.55
C PHE A 55 -8.10 8.89 -25.01
N ASP A 56 -9.30 8.62 -25.50
CA ASP A 56 -10.09 7.43 -25.17
C ASP A 56 -10.26 6.54 -26.41
N CYS A 57 -9.93 5.25 -26.27
CA CYS A 57 -10.31 4.18 -27.18
C CYS A 57 -10.36 2.85 -26.40
N GLU A 58 -10.74 1.74 -27.05
CA GLU A 58 -10.71 0.42 -26.42
C GLU A 58 -9.26 -0.08 -26.22
N MET A 59 -9.05 -0.99 -25.26
CA MET A 59 -7.72 -1.53 -24.96
C MET A 59 -7.21 -2.36 -26.14
N GLY A 60 -6.04 -2.00 -26.66
CA GLY A 60 -5.51 -2.59 -27.89
C GLY A 60 -5.85 -1.78 -29.15
N HIS A 61 -6.58 -0.66 -29.08
CA HIS A 61 -6.84 0.18 -30.26
C HIS A 61 -5.96 1.45 -30.31
N GLY A 62 -5.31 1.84 -29.22
CA GLY A 62 -4.50 3.06 -29.15
C GLY A 62 -3.02 2.85 -29.51
N ILE A 63 -2.43 3.78 -30.26
CA ILE A 63 -0.99 3.82 -30.54
C ILE A 63 -0.47 5.27 -30.59
N PHE A 64 0.76 5.49 -30.12
CA PHE A 64 1.47 6.77 -30.26
C PHE A 64 2.58 6.65 -31.30
N VAL A 65 2.62 7.61 -32.22
CA VAL A 65 3.55 7.66 -33.35
C VAL A 65 4.07 9.09 -33.54
N ARG A 66 5.25 9.25 -34.16
CA ARG A 66 5.81 10.59 -34.43
C ARG A 66 5.20 11.17 -35.72
N PRO A 67 5.01 12.50 -35.84
CA PRO A 67 4.50 13.14 -37.06
C PRO A 67 5.23 12.74 -38.36
N THR A 68 6.51 12.38 -38.27
CA THR A 68 7.34 11.94 -39.40
C THR A 68 7.06 10.53 -39.91
N THR A 69 6.32 9.70 -39.17
CA THR A 69 6.02 8.30 -39.51
C THR A 69 4.57 8.10 -39.97
N ILE A 70 3.94 9.16 -40.50
CA ILE A 70 2.50 9.24 -40.77
C ILE A 70 2.25 9.75 -42.21
N ALA A 71 1.36 9.08 -42.94
CA ALA A 71 0.83 9.53 -44.22
C ALA A 71 -0.67 9.85 -44.08
N VAL A 72 -1.09 11.08 -44.38
CA VAL A 72 -2.52 11.46 -44.32
C VAL A 72 -3.27 10.81 -45.47
N LEU A 73 -4.39 10.12 -45.18
CA LEU A 73 -5.26 9.49 -46.17
C LEU A 73 -6.48 10.34 -46.51
N ALA A 74 -7.06 11.05 -45.52
CA ALA A 74 -8.20 11.93 -45.73
C ALA A 74 -8.17 13.15 -44.80
N GLN A 75 -8.53 14.31 -45.33
CA GLN A 75 -8.67 15.58 -44.61
C GLN A 75 -10.18 15.88 -44.44
N PRO A 76 -10.66 16.31 -43.26
CA PRO A 76 -12.09 16.50 -43.01
C PRO A 76 -12.69 17.62 -43.86
N ALA A 77 -13.91 17.40 -44.36
CA ALA A 77 -14.61 18.34 -45.24
C ALA A 77 -15.11 19.59 -44.49
N ALA A 78 -14.86 20.77 -45.06
CA ALA A 78 -15.27 22.05 -44.48
C ALA A 78 -16.80 22.25 -44.52
N GLN A 79 -17.41 22.65 -43.40
CA GLN A 79 -18.82 23.05 -43.36
C GLN A 79 -19.00 24.57 -43.59
N PRO A 80 -20.00 25.00 -44.37
CA PRO A 80 -20.22 26.40 -44.72
C PRO A 80 -21.03 27.18 -43.68
N LYS A 81 -20.87 28.50 -43.69
CA LYS A 81 -21.58 29.45 -42.81
C LYS A 81 -22.57 30.30 -43.63
N PRO A 82 -23.85 30.37 -43.23
CA PRO A 82 -24.67 31.57 -43.40
C PRO A 82 -25.20 32.07 -42.04
N ALA A 83 -26.06 33.09 -42.04
CA ALA A 83 -26.35 33.90 -40.83
C ALA A 83 -27.81 34.36 -40.67
N ALA A 84 -28.11 34.72 -39.41
CA ALA A 84 -29.10 35.70 -38.95
C ALA A 84 -30.61 35.33 -38.87
N ALA A 85 -31.27 36.07 -37.95
CA ALA A 85 -32.70 36.41 -37.85
C ALA A 85 -33.73 35.42 -37.20
N ALA A 86 -33.92 35.63 -35.88
CA ALA A 86 -35.21 35.99 -35.25
C ALA A 86 -36.31 34.95 -34.90
N ALA A 87 -37.16 35.39 -33.94
CA ALA A 87 -38.54 34.98 -33.65
C ALA A 87 -38.86 33.67 -32.86
N ALA A 88 -38.94 33.82 -31.53
CA ALA A 88 -40.15 33.61 -30.72
C ALA A 88 -40.87 32.23 -30.60
N ALA A 89 -40.79 31.71 -29.36
CA ALA A 89 -41.93 31.37 -28.48
C ALA A 89 -42.65 30.00 -28.54
N ALA A 90 -43.31 29.73 -27.40
CA ALA A 90 -44.29 28.67 -27.07
C ALA A 90 -43.77 27.23 -26.81
N ALA A 91 -44.42 26.60 -25.82
CA ALA A 91 -44.26 25.20 -25.44
C ALA A 91 -45.64 24.47 -25.55
N PRO A 92 -45.93 23.38 -24.81
CA PRO A 92 -46.01 22.01 -25.36
C PRO A 92 -47.45 21.45 -25.37
N ILE A 93 -47.62 20.11 -25.55
CA ILE A 93 -48.53 19.18 -24.78
C ILE A 93 -49.11 17.99 -25.62
N ARG A 94 -49.25 16.79 -24.97
CA ARG A 94 -50.01 15.53 -25.36
C ARG A 94 -49.39 14.68 -26.52
N LYS A 95 -49.52 13.33 -26.61
CA LYS A 95 -50.12 12.19 -25.83
C LYS A 95 -49.63 10.83 -26.45
N ALA A 96 -49.84 9.58 -25.97
CA ALA A 96 -50.29 8.95 -24.70
C ALA A 96 -49.99 7.42 -24.67
N GLY A 97 -49.91 6.81 -23.47
CA GLY A 97 -50.28 5.39 -23.21
C GLY A 97 -49.14 4.34 -23.26
N SER A 98 -49.20 3.21 -22.53
CA SER A 98 -50.26 2.66 -21.64
C SER A 98 -49.73 1.88 -20.41
N ARG A 99 -50.63 1.61 -19.44
CA ARG A 99 -50.50 0.95 -18.10
C ARG A 99 -50.62 -0.61 -18.15
N PRO A 100 -50.65 -1.40 -17.03
CA PRO A 100 -50.59 -1.16 -15.55
C PRO A 100 -49.40 -1.93 -14.85
N SER A 101 -49.24 -2.17 -13.52
CA SER A 101 -50.09 -2.15 -12.28
C SER A 101 -49.18 -1.98 -11.02
N SER A 102 -49.47 -1.12 -10.02
CA SER A 102 -50.14 -1.39 -8.69
C SER A 102 -49.36 -2.30 -7.69
N MET A 103 -49.23 -2.04 -6.36
CA MET A 103 -50.08 -1.29 -5.39
C MET A 103 -49.33 -0.61 -4.20
N PHE A 104 -49.98 0.45 -3.67
CA PHE A 104 -50.08 0.98 -2.28
C PHE A 104 -49.05 0.72 -1.14
N THR A 105 -48.73 1.80 -0.42
CA THR A 105 -49.18 2.05 0.97
C THR A 105 -49.62 3.53 1.14
N GLY A 106 -50.40 3.86 2.18
CA GLY A 106 -50.85 5.23 2.52
C GLY A 106 -52.23 5.29 3.21
N GLY A 107 -52.37 6.10 4.28
CA GLY A 107 -53.51 6.03 5.22
C GLY A 107 -54.46 7.23 5.31
N THR A 108 -55.46 7.10 6.19
CA THR A 108 -56.52 8.07 6.59
C THR A 108 -56.10 8.91 7.81
N ALA A 109 -56.60 10.11 8.17
CA ALA A 109 -57.58 11.10 7.64
C ALA A 109 -57.14 12.52 8.14
N LYS A 110 -57.80 13.69 7.97
CA LYS A 110 -59.23 14.09 7.99
C LYS A 110 -59.41 15.54 7.46
N GLY A 111 -60.58 15.93 6.92
CA GLY A 111 -60.90 17.30 6.41
C GLY A 111 -61.41 18.30 7.48
N THR A 112 -61.95 19.51 7.22
CA THR A 112 -62.50 20.24 6.03
C THR A 112 -62.56 21.78 6.35
N GLY A 113 -62.87 22.77 5.50
CA GLY A 113 -63.24 22.90 4.07
C GLY A 113 -64.09 24.18 3.77
N ALA A 114 -64.41 24.45 2.48
CA ALA A 114 -65.33 25.48 1.91
C ALA A 114 -64.87 26.99 1.78
N ASP A 115 -65.54 27.69 0.86
CA ASP A 115 -65.29 29.03 0.23
C ASP A 115 -66.10 30.21 0.85
N PRO A 116 -66.04 31.49 0.37
CA PRO A 116 -64.90 32.35 -0.05
C PRO A 116 -64.99 33.83 0.46
N GLY A 117 -63.95 34.69 0.29
CA GLY A 117 -64.14 36.16 0.36
C GLY A 117 -62.93 37.10 0.62
N LEU A 118 -63.00 38.33 0.08
CA LEU A 118 -62.19 39.54 0.39
C LEU A 118 -63.02 40.50 1.31
N PRO A 119 -62.57 41.67 1.83
CA PRO A 119 -61.31 42.44 1.60
C PRO A 119 -60.67 43.21 2.82
N LYS A 120 -59.48 43.82 2.61
CA LYS A 120 -58.93 45.06 3.28
C LYS A 120 -58.65 44.99 4.80
N ARG A 121 -57.81 45.81 5.45
CA ARG A 121 -57.15 47.15 5.24
C ARG A 121 -55.75 47.09 5.95
N MET A 122 -54.77 47.99 5.84
CA MET A 122 -54.65 49.43 5.51
C MET A 122 -53.42 49.67 4.57
N SER A 123 -53.54 50.43 3.48
CA SER A 123 -53.24 51.89 3.31
C SER A 123 -51.72 52.22 3.26
N LEU A 124 -51.07 52.66 2.15
CA LEU A 124 -51.34 53.73 1.14
C LEU A 124 -51.21 55.16 1.71
N ASN A 125 -50.57 56.16 1.06
CA ASN A 125 -49.65 56.22 -0.11
C ASN A 125 -49.02 57.63 -0.30
N ALA A 126 -47.71 57.74 -0.65
CA ALA A 126 -47.03 58.90 -1.31
C ALA A 126 -47.10 60.32 -0.66
N PRO A 127 -46.39 61.38 -1.15
CA PRO A 127 -45.30 61.49 -2.15
C PRO A 127 -43.99 62.14 -1.61
N SER A 128 -43.10 62.62 -2.50
CA SER A 128 -41.83 63.37 -2.23
C SER A 128 -42.07 64.84 -1.78
N PRO A 129 -41.08 65.60 -1.22
CA PRO A 129 -39.74 65.88 -1.81
C PRO A 129 -38.54 65.94 -0.80
N SER A 130 -37.35 66.37 -1.29
CA SER A 130 -36.06 66.52 -0.57
C SER A 130 -35.87 67.93 0.08
N PRO A 131 -34.82 68.24 0.90
CA PRO A 131 -33.40 68.25 0.48
C PRO A 131 -32.30 67.79 1.49
N VAL A 132 -31.16 67.42 0.87
CA VAL A 132 -29.71 67.46 1.28
C VAL A 132 -29.32 68.49 2.38
N PRO A 133 -28.21 68.32 3.17
CA PRO A 133 -26.89 67.89 2.66
C PRO A 133 -25.87 67.10 3.54
N ARG A 134 -24.98 66.35 2.84
CA ARG A 134 -23.54 66.02 3.15
C ARG A 134 -23.27 65.10 4.38
N THR A 135 -22.25 64.21 4.40
CA THR A 135 -21.14 63.87 3.46
C THR A 135 -20.98 62.35 3.22
N SER A 136 -20.38 61.98 2.06
CA SER A 136 -19.65 60.74 1.67
C SER A 136 -19.45 59.58 2.70
N ARG A 137 -19.58 58.27 2.40
CA ARG A 137 -19.83 57.42 1.17
C ARG A 137 -18.93 57.64 -0.06
N PRO A 138 -18.69 56.64 -0.96
CA PRO A 138 -19.07 55.20 -0.96
C PRO A 138 -17.85 54.24 -1.02
N SER A 139 -17.89 52.90 -0.95
CA SER A 139 -18.92 51.82 -0.89
C SER A 139 -19.55 51.26 -2.19
N SER A 140 -19.05 50.12 -2.69
CA SER A 140 -19.74 49.16 -3.59
C SER A 140 -19.08 47.77 -3.52
N ILE A 141 -19.73 46.60 -3.30
CA ILE A 141 -20.94 45.95 -3.89
C ILE A 141 -20.59 45.14 -5.17
N ALA A 142 -21.06 43.91 -5.44
CA ALA A 142 -21.50 42.75 -4.63
C ALA A 142 -21.81 41.51 -5.54
N ARG A 143 -21.80 40.28 -4.98
CA ARG A 143 -22.57 39.06 -5.40
C ARG A 143 -22.39 38.42 -6.81
N SER A 144 -21.67 37.28 -6.86
CA SER A 144 -22.11 35.92 -7.34
C SER A 144 -22.66 35.69 -8.78
N PRO A 145 -22.92 34.44 -9.29
CA PRO A 145 -22.43 33.08 -8.94
C PRO A 145 -21.94 32.22 -10.16
N THR A 146 -21.25 31.08 -9.94
CA THR A 146 -21.20 29.91 -10.90
C THR A 146 -20.70 28.61 -10.23
N LYS A 147 -20.84 27.44 -10.89
CA LYS A 147 -20.31 26.13 -10.46
C LYS A 147 -19.28 25.55 -11.46
N SER A 148 -18.14 25.03 -10.96
CA SER A 148 -17.37 23.83 -11.43
C SER A 148 -16.89 23.72 -12.91
N PRO A 149 -15.96 22.80 -13.30
CA PRO A 149 -15.05 21.90 -12.55
C PRO A 149 -13.56 21.99 -13.04
N THR A 150 -12.77 20.92 -12.87
CA THR A 150 -11.44 20.61 -13.46
C THR A 150 -10.24 21.30 -12.77
N LYS A 151 -9.15 20.67 -12.26
CA LYS A 151 -8.51 19.32 -12.24
C LYS A 151 -7.12 19.34 -12.92
N GLN A 152 -6.07 19.05 -12.12
CA GLN A 152 -4.73 18.52 -12.44
C GLN A 152 -3.61 19.40 -13.04
N LEU A 153 -2.40 19.17 -12.48
CA LEU A 153 -1.03 19.41 -12.94
C LEU A 153 -0.59 20.87 -13.24
N GLY A 154 0.67 21.26 -13.01
CA GLY A 154 1.81 20.52 -12.44
C GLY A 154 3.09 21.37 -12.38
N THR A 155 4.23 20.76 -12.04
CA THR A 155 5.57 21.37 -11.78
C THR A 155 5.61 22.23 -10.49
N ALA A 156 6.57 22.13 -9.54
CA ALA A 156 8.03 21.93 -9.60
C ALA A 156 8.73 23.16 -10.22
N SER A 157 9.79 23.75 -9.65
CA SER A 157 10.82 23.33 -8.68
C SER A 157 11.30 24.57 -7.89
N SER A 158 12.07 24.55 -6.79
CA SER A 158 12.59 23.52 -5.86
C SER A 158 13.40 24.22 -4.76
N SER A 159 13.53 23.63 -3.56
CA SER A 159 14.83 23.55 -2.84
C SER A 159 14.73 22.78 -1.51
N ALA A 160 15.73 21.92 -1.27
CA ALA A 160 16.17 21.37 0.03
C ALA A 160 15.24 20.41 0.84
N SER A 161 15.73 19.31 1.45
CA SER A 161 16.86 18.40 1.14
C SER A 161 16.91 17.23 2.16
N ASN A 162 17.54 16.11 1.77
CA ASN A 162 18.14 15.03 2.60
C ASN A 162 17.27 13.86 3.10
N SER A 163 17.24 12.79 2.29
CA SER A 163 17.49 11.41 2.75
C SER A 163 18.95 11.29 3.25
N ARG A 164 19.37 10.39 4.17
CA ARG A 164 19.31 8.90 4.16
C ARG A 164 19.91 8.32 2.86
N THR A 165 20.71 7.25 2.86
CA THR A 165 20.82 6.14 3.83
C THR A 165 22.23 5.55 3.85
N ALA A 166 22.68 5.00 4.99
CA ALA A 166 23.65 3.90 5.06
C ALA A 166 23.62 3.24 6.44
N THR A 167 23.39 1.92 6.49
CA THR A 167 23.78 1.05 7.62
C THR A 167 25.15 0.44 7.32
N PRO A 168 25.83 -0.09 8.35
CA PRO A 168 26.19 -1.51 8.25
C PRO A 168 25.93 -2.30 9.56
N SER A 169 26.34 -3.57 9.53
CA SER A 169 26.35 -4.63 10.56
C SER A 169 27.06 -4.22 11.88
N ASN A 170 27.12 -5.00 12.99
CA ASN A 170 26.71 -6.39 13.24
C ASN A 170 26.59 -6.68 14.77
N ALA A 171 25.64 -7.54 15.22
CA ALA A 171 25.75 -8.44 16.39
C ALA A 171 24.47 -9.25 16.67
N ARG A 172 24.59 -10.50 17.16
CA ARG A 172 23.52 -11.34 17.76
C ARG A 172 24.03 -12.00 19.05
N VAL A 173 23.09 -12.36 19.94
CA VAL A 173 22.96 -13.72 20.51
C VAL A 173 21.47 -14.06 20.71
N SER A 174 20.98 -15.03 19.92
CA SER A 174 19.98 -16.11 20.17
C SER A 174 18.70 -15.89 21.03
N SER A 175 17.62 -16.68 20.90
CA SER A 175 17.41 -18.03 20.33
C SER A 175 15.95 -18.32 19.93
N ILE A 176 15.70 -19.22 18.95
CA ILE A 176 14.38 -19.83 18.58
C ILE A 176 13.38 -18.81 17.95
N GLY A 177 12.55 -19.05 16.91
CA GLY A 177 12.26 -20.20 16.03
C GLY A 177 10.75 -20.19 15.66
N ALA A 178 10.24 -20.54 14.45
CA ALA A 178 10.86 -20.93 13.17
C ALA A 178 9.85 -20.79 11.97
N LYS A 179 10.15 -21.43 10.83
CA LYS A 179 9.34 -21.89 9.65
C LYS A 179 7.78 -21.71 9.72
N THR A 180 6.99 -21.29 8.69
CA THR A 180 7.12 -21.26 7.20
C THR A 180 6.22 -20.20 6.46
N ARG A 181 6.71 -19.70 5.29
CA ARG A 181 6.08 -19.33 3.98
C ARG A 181 4.66 -18.62 3.85
N PRO A 182 4.25 -18.12 2.64
CA PRO A 182 3.44 -16.88 2.54
C PRO A 182 2.04 -17.00 1.89
N PRO A 183 1.25 -15.90 1.87
CA PRO A 183 -0.01 -15.80 1.13
C PRO A 183 -0.09 -14.65 0.09
N VAL A 184 -0.21 -15.00 -1.19
CA VAL A 184 -1.01 -14.29 -2.22
C VAL A 184 -1.59 -15.41 -3.10
N GLY A 185 -2.85 -15.46 -3.51
CA GLY A 185 -3.93 -14.48 -3.48
C GLY A 185 -4.74 -14.67 -4.77
N GLY A 186 -5.89 -15.35 -4.69
CA GLY A 186 -6.54 -15.93 -5.87
C GLY A 186 -7.46 -14.98 -6.64
N ALA A 187 -7.58 -15.22 -7.94
CA ALA A 187 -8.70 -14.76 -8.78
C ALA A 187 -9.31 -15.96 -9.51
N THR A 188 -10.64 -16.00 -9.65
CA THR A 188 -11.40 -17.20 -10.03
C THR A 188 -11.94 -17.15 -11.45
N ARG A 189 -12.15 -18.33 -12.08
CA ARG A 189 -13.39 -18.68 -12.83
C ARG A 189 -13.45 -20.11 -13.39
N THR A 190 -14.54 -20.83 -13.06
CA THR A 190 -15.33 -21.80 -13.89
C THR A 190 -14.64 -22.95 -14.66
N SER A 191 -15.18 -24.18 -14.78
CA SER A 191 -16.50 -24.74 -14.41
C SER A 191 -16.58 -26.29 -14.51
N MET A 192 -17.41 -26.90 -13.66
CA MET A 192 -18.25 -28.12 -13.86
C MET A 192 -17.67 -29.39 -14.56
N GLY A 193 -17.61 -30.51 -13.81
CA GLY A 193 -17.45 -31.90 -14.32
C GLY A 193 -17.79 -32.96 -13.23
N PRO A 194 -18.29 -34.17 -13.56
CA PRO A 194 -18.88 -35.12 -12.58
C PRO A 194 -17.98 -36.32 -12.12
N PRO A 195 -18.37 -37.06 -11.05
CA PRO A 195 -17.63 -38.21 -10.44
C PRO A 195 -18.25 -39.59 -10.84
N PRO A 196 -17.96 -40.79 -10.25
CA PRO A 196 -17.13 -41.13 -9.06
C PRO A 196 -16.05 -42.28 -9.23
N PRO A 197 -16.04 -43.47 -8.57
CA PRO A 197 -14.86 -44.03 -7.83
C PRO A 197 -14.41 -45.43 -8.35
N PRO A 198 -13.65 -46.32 -7.64
CA PRO A 198 -12.89 -46.27 -6.36
C PRO A 198 -11.37 -46.60 -6.54
N GLY A 199 -10.50 -46.83 -5.54
CA GLY A 199 -10.58 -46.60 -4.08
C GLY A 199 -9.99 -47.74 -3.22
N ALA A 200 -9.00 -47.40 -2.36
CA ALA A 200 -8.27 -48.27 -1.39
C ALA A 200 -7.25 -49.27 -2.02
N ARG A 201 -6.25 -49.84 -1.31
CA ARG A 201 -6.01 -49.96 0.16
C ARG A 201 -4.54 -50.40 0.48
N THR A 202 -4.02 -50.08 1.69
CA THR A 202 -2.99 -50.85 2.48
C THR A 202 -1.55 -51.06 1.90
N THR A 203 -0.43 -51.23 2.66
CA THR A 203 0.01 -50.86 4.05
C THR A 203 1.53 -51.12 4.23
N ARG A 204 2.17 -50.33 5.12
CA ARG A 204 3.28 -50.68 6.08
C ARG A 204 4.55 -51.46 5.66
N GLN A 205 5.69 -50.95 6.18
CA GLN A 205 6.86 -51.68 6.73
C GLN A 205 7.77 -52.46 5.73
N SER A 206 9.08 -52.66 5.94
CA SER A 206 10.15 -52.04 6.79
C SER A 206 11.53 -52.62 6.34
N SER A 207 12.73 -52.49 6.96
CA SER A 207 13.25 -51.85 8.19
C SER A 207 14.81 -51.76 8.15
N VAL A 208 15.39 -51.04 9.14
CA VAL A 208 16.74 -51.20 9.77
C VAL A 208 18.09 -51.02 9.02
N SER A 209 18.86 -50.07 9.57
CA SER A 209 20.25 -50.23 10.11
C SER A 209 21.50 -49.75 9.35
N SER A 210 21.96 -48.58 9.81
CA SER A 210 23.29 -48.31 10.42
C SER A 210 24.56 -48.14 9.55
N ALA A 211 25.38 -47.18 9.98
CA ALA A 211 26.66 -46.80 9.37
C ALA A 211 27.86 -47.21 10.24
N THR A 212 29.10 -47.08 9.74
CA THR A 212 30.26 -46.66 10.58
C THR A 212 31.56 -46.34 9.83
N SER A 213 32.23 -45.27 10.27
CA SER A 213 33.71 -45.13 10.30
C SER A 213 34.46 -44.83 8.97
N ARG A 214 35.72 -44.33 8.94
CA ARG A 214 36.69 -44.01 10.02
C ARG A 214 37.75 -42.97 9.59
N THR A 215 38.64 -42.59 10.50
CA THR A 215 39.66 -41.53 10.35
C THR A 215 41.11 -42.03 10.20
N ALA A 216 41.86 -41.30 9.34
CA ALA A 216 43.27 -40.88 9.47
C ALA A 216 44.49 -41.85 9.44
N THR A 217 45.63 -41.25 9.01
CA THR A 217 47.06 -41.45 9.41
C THR A 217 48.09 -42.08 8.43
N THR A 218 49.30 -41.50 8.50
CA THR A 218 50.65 -42.01 8.11
C THR A 218 51.10 -42.16 6.64
N ALA A 219 52.37 -41.80 6.42
CA ALA A 219 53.24 -42.17 5.29
C ALA A 219 54.43 -43.02 5.83
N PRO A 220 55.25 -43.73 5.02
CA PRO A 220 56.38 -43.05 4.32
C PRO A 220 56.93 -43.71 3.01
N ALA A 221 57.92 -43.03 2.41
CA ALA A 221 59.04 -43.55 1.59
C ALA A 221 58.86 -44.01 0.11
N ARG A 222 59.51 -43.24 -0.81
CA ARG A 222 60.52 -43.59 -1.85
C ARG A 222 60.54 -45.01 -2.51
N THR A 223 60.89 -45.25 -3.79
CA THR A 223 61.30 -44.49 -5.03
C THR A 223 61.35 -45.51 -6.20
N LEU A 224 61.27 -45.17 -7.50
CA LEU A 224 62.41 -44.80 -8.38
C LEU A 224 61.96 -44.60 -9.86
N SER A 225 62.82 -43.94 -10.67
CA SER A 225 62.77 -43.76 -12.16
C SER A 225 61.59 -42.95 -12.74
N GLY A 226 61.75 -42.15 -13.81
CA GLY A 226 62.93 -41.72 -14.59
C GLY A 226 62.53 -41.34 -16.04
N ARG A 227 62.35 -40.06 -16.41
CA ARG A 227 63.34 -39.03 -16.79
C ARG A 227 64.02 -39.22 -18.18
N LEU A 228 63.49 -38.52 -19.20
CA LEU A 228 64.14 -37.99 -20.44
C LEU A 228 63.11 -37.00 -21.09
N SER A 229 63.37 -35.96 -21.89
CA SER A 229 64.44 -34.93 -22.03
C SER A 229 64.89 -34.64 -23.48
N THR A 230 65.43 -33.42 -23.69
CA THR A 230 66.19 -32.87 -24.86
C THR A 230 65.52 -32.67 -26.24
N ALA A 231 65.23 -31.38 -26.52
CA ALA A 231 65.87 -30.54 -27.57
C ALA A 231 65.42 -30.53 -29.04
N ALA A 232 65.76 -29.39 -29.68
CA ALA A 232 65.92 -29.09 -31.11
C ALA A 232 64.67 -28.81 -32.00
N GLY A 233 64.76 -27.71 -32.78
CA GLY A 233 64.19 -27.61 -34.14
C GLY A 233 65.23 -28.03 -35.20
N PRO A 234 65.05 -27.80 -36.53
CA PRO A 234 64.48 -26.55 -37.10
C PRO A 234 63.74 -26.63 -38.46
N ARG A 235 63.04 -25.52 -38.81
CA ARG A 235 62.90 -24.88 -40.16
C ARG A 235 62.32 -25.63 -41.40
N LEU A 236 61.83 -24.79 -42.32
CA LEU A 236 61.42 -25.02 -43.74
C LEU A 236 60.05 -25.73 -43.92
N GLY A 237 59.10 -25.28 -44.75
CA GLY A 237 58.92 -23.99 -45.45
C GLY A 237 58.88 -24.06 -46.98
N VAL A 238 57.89 -23.42 -47.63
CA VAL A 238 57.79 -23.10 -49.08
C VAL A 238 56.85 -21.89 -49.31
N ARG A 239 56.75 -21.36 -50.55
CA ARG A 239 56.24 -20.00 -50.85
C ARG A 239 55.07 -19.95 -51.91
N PRO A 240 54.90 -18.99 -52.86
CA PRO A 240 53.62 -18.35 -53.24
C PRO A 240 53.16 -18.76 -54.68
N PRO A 241 52.57 -17.95 -55.63
CA PRO A 241 51.95 -16.58 -55.62
C PRO A 241 50.69 -16.32 -56.51
N GLY A 242 50.16 -15.08 -56.46
CA GLY A 242 49.45 -14.36 -57.55
C GLY A 242 49.19 -12.90 -57.09
N SER A 243 49.62 -11.78 -57.71
CA SER A 243 49.66 -11.30 -59.11
C SER A 243 48.27 -11.16 -59.76
N ARG A 244 47.91 -10.04 -60.45
CA ARG A 244 48.75 -8.96 -61.03
C ARG A 244 47.92 -7.70 -61.44
N ASN A 245 48.54 -6.50 -61.36
CA ASN A 245 48.49 -5.37 -62.33
C ASN A 245 47.16 -4.59 -62.62
N ILE A 246 47.11 -3.24 -62.45
CA ILE A 246 47.40 -2.13 -63.43
C ILE A 246 46.24 -1.86 -64.41
N SER A 247 45.80 -0.63 -64.76
CA SER A 247 45.96 0.78 -64.30
C SER A 247 44.89 1.62 -65.02
N GLY A 248 44.64 2.92 -64.78
CA GLY A 248 45.03 3.90 -63.73
C GLY A 248 43.78 4.78 -63.47
N ASP A 249 43.78 6.08 -63.14
CA ASP A 249 44.73 7.10 -62.66
C ASP A 249 43.82 8.30 -62.18
N SER A 250 44.19 9.43 -61.58
CA SER A 250 45.47 10.13 -61.34
C SER A 250 45.32 11.15 -60.18
N GLN A 251 46.44 11.59 -59.58
CA GLN A 251 46.61 12.86 -58.83
C GLN A 251 45.84 13.06 -57.48
N SER A 252 46.36 13.75 -56.45
CA SER A 252 47.73 14.28 -56.22
C SER A 252 48.01 14.65 -54.73
N GLY A 253 48.98 13.98 -54.10
CA GLY A 253 49.94 14.48 -53.09
C GLY A 253 49.46 15.08 -51.74
N SER A 254 50.33 15.46 -50.79
CA SER A 254 51.76 15.11 -50.53
C SER A 254 52.25 15.80 -49.23
N GLU A 255 53.21 15.30 -48.43
CA GLU A 255 53.65 13.92 -48.14
C GLU A 255 54.61 13.88 -46.91
N ARG A 256 54.57 12.81 -46.09
CA ARG A 256 55.63 12.30 -45.15
C ARG A 256 56.11 13.22 -43.99
N THR A 257 56.47 12.80 -42.75
CA THR A 257 56.81 11.55 -41.98
C THR A 257 58.30 11.19 -41.75
N SER A 258 58.66 11.07 -40.46
CA SER A 258 59.49 10.02 -39.80
C SER A 258 61.01 10.20 -39.49
N ARG A 259 61.42 9.61 -38.34
CA ARG A 259 62.80 9.20 -37.86
C ARG A 259 63.81 10.34 -37.54
N GLY A 260 64.76 10.25 -36.60
CA GLY A 260 65.24 9.23 -35.62
C GLY A 260 66.35 9.85 -34.71
N ARG A 261 67.25 9.18 -33.95
CA ARG A 261 67.51 7.76 -33.59
C ARG A 261 68.65 7.62 -32.51
N ILE A 262 68.34 7.15 -31.29
CA ILE A 262 69.22 6.43 -30.29
C ILE A 262 70.43 7.15 -29.64
N THR A 263 70.52 7.17 -28.28
CA THR A 263 71.61 6.61 -27.42
C THR A 263 71.33 6.77 -25.90
N SER A 264 71.72 5.78 -25.09
CA SER A 264 71.80 5.76 -23.60
C SER A 264 73.30 5.65 -23.17
N PRO A 265 73.76 5.56 -21.88
CA PRO A 265 73.18 4.81 -20.73
C PRO A 265 73.42 5.38 -19.28
N GLN A 266 73.10 4.55 -18.27
CA GLN A 266 73.45 4.63 -16.81
C GLN A 266 72.70 5.71 -15.97
N LYS A 267 71.97 5.32 -14.90
CA LYS A 267 72.40 4.92 -13.53
C LYS A 267 73.07 6.08 -12.75
N SER A 268 72.79 6.33 -11.46
CA SER A 268 71.83 5.71 -10.52
C SER A 268 71.83 6.46 -9.18
N ASP A 269 70.79 6.56 -8.35
CA ASP A 269 69.31 6.42 -8.42
C ASP A 269 68.73 7.18 -7.15
N GLU A 270 67.45 7.03 -6.74
CA GLU A 270 66.78 7.68 -5.56
C GLU A 270 66.58 9.23 -5.62
N ASP A 271 65.48 9.87 -5.17
CA ASP A 271 64.19 9.34 -4.64
C ASP A 271 62.99 10.31 -4.84
N ASP A 272 61.78 9.76 -4.65
CA ASP A 272 60.49 10.36 -4.25
C ASP A 272 59.65 11.31 -5.17
N LEU A 273 58.34 11.27 -4.91
CA LEU A 273 57.18 12.10 -5.27
C LEU A 273 56.60 12.12 -6.71
N SER A 274 55.27 11.94 -6.72
CA SER A 274 54.35 12.11 -7.86
C SER A 274 53.80 13.55 -7.93
N PRO A 275 53.10 13.97 -9.01
CA PRO A 275 51.67 13.62 -9.15
C PRO A 275 51.18 13.42 -10.60
N SER A 276 49.88 13.14 -10.72
CA SER A 276 49.16 12.89 -11.97
C SER A 276 49.03 14.11 -12.91
N SER A 277 49.17 13.82 -14.21
CA SER A 277 48.23 14.13 -15.30
C SER A 277 46.83 14.73 -14.95
N ARG A 278 46.11 15.43 -15.84
CA ARG A 278 46.35 16.00 -17.19
C ARG A 278 45.09 16.80 -17.59
N SER A 279 45.22 18.02 -18.12
CA SER A 279 44.33 18.55 -19.19
C SER A 279 44.96 19.80 -19.83
N PRO A 280 44.76 20.12 -21.13
CA PRO A 280 45.66 21.02 -21.85
C PRO A 280 45.00 22.25 -22.52
N VAL A 281 45.83 22.96 -23.30
CA VAL A 281 45.48 23.96 -24.34
C VAL A 281 45.23 25.41 -23.86
N ARG A 282 46.29 26.22 -23.94
CA ARG A 282 46.30 27.30 -24.96
C ARG A 282 47.71 27.59 -25.48
N THR A 283 47.92 27.30 -26.76
CA THR A 283 49.19 27.47 -27.47
C THR A 283 49.22 28.79 -28.25
N ARG A 284 50.13 29.71 -27.88
CA ARG A 284 50.93 30.60 -28.79
C ARG A 284 51.60 31.77 -28.03
N THR A 285 52.91 31.64 -27.78
CA THR A 285 53.92 32.74 -27.73
C THR A 285 55.32 32.15 -27.43
N ALA A 286 55.92 31.43 -28.39
CA ALA A 286 57.26 30.85 -28.20
C ALA A 286 58.06 30.67 -29.51
N ALA A 287 58.32 31.79 -30.18
CA ALA A 287 59.48 31.98 -31.06
C ALA A 287 59.94 33.44 -30.84
N LEU A 288 61.23 33.77 -30.75
CA LEU A 288 62.41 33.02 -31.16
C LEU A 288 63.62 33.37 -30.28
N GLU A 289 63.89 32.60 -29.21
CA GLU A 289 65.18 32.67 -28.50
C GLU A 289 65.84 31.29 -28.42
N LYS A 290 66.81 31.09 -29.30
CA LYS A 290 67.87 30.09 -29.13
C LYS A 290 69.13 30.61 -29.81
N LEU A 291 70.12 31.01 -29.02
CA LEU A 291 71.47 30.43 -29.03
C LEU A 291 72.41 31.18 -28.06
N THR A 292 72.89 30.42 -27.05
CA THR A 292 74.27 30.41 -26.53
C THR A 292 74.99 31.76 -26.29
N SER A 293 75.20 32.26 -25.06
CA SER A 293 75.91 31.70 -23.88
C SER A 293 77.42 32.02 -23.80
N ALA A 294 77.89 32.18 -22.57
CA ALA A 294 79.28 32.23 -22.09
C ALA A 294 80.04 33.58 -22.11
N SER A 295 80.53 33.90 -20.92
CA SER A 295 81.50 34.92 -20.47
C SER A 295 82.91 34.73 -21.11
N PRO A 296 83.94 35.59 -20.86
CA PRO A 296 84.04 36.60 -19.81
C PRO A 296 84.64 37.97 -20.23
N ARG A 297 85.22 38.67 -19.24
CA ARG A 297 85.71 40.06 -19.26
C ARG A 297 86.82 40.36 -20.28
N ASP A 298 86.89 41.67 -20.55
CA ASP A 298 88.07 42.55 -20.60
C ASP A 298 88.39 43.28 -21.92
N SER A 299 89.09 44.40 -21.75
CA SER A 299 89.28 45.52 -22.71
C SER A 299 90.63 45.38 -23.46
N PRO A 300 91.14 46.34 -24.29
CA PRO A 300 90.59 47.65 -24.72
C PRO A 300 90.88 48.11 -26.20
N ARG A 301 90.27 49.23 -26.62
CA ARG A 301 90.79 50.29 -27.58
C ARG A 301 91.13 49.90 -29.06
N ALA A 302 91.23 50.81 -30.06
CA ALA A 302 90.69 52.17 -30.33
C ALA A 302 91.14 52.69 -31.75
N ARG A 303 90.69 53.91 -32.16
CA ARG A 303 91.13 54.75 -33.33
C ARG A 303 90.58 54.29 -34.72
N VAL A 304 90.39 55.09 -35.79
CA VAL A 304 90.43 56.55 -36.19
C VAL A 304 89.66 56.66 -37.56
N ALA A 305 89.16 57.75 -38.19
CA ALA A 305 89.33 59.22 -38.18
C ALA A 305 87.94 59.95 -38.05
N ALA A 306 87.58 61.22 -38.39
CA ALA A 306 88.07 62.38 -39.20
C ALA A 306 87.88 62.31 -40.75
N ALA A 307 87.63 63.39 -41.54
CA ALA A 307 87.46 64.84 -41.23
C ALA A 307 86.74 65.67 -42.36
N ALA A 308 86.32 66.93 -42.06
CA ALA A 308 86.19 68.13 -42.95
C ALA A 308 85.15 68.17 -44.12
N ALA A 309 84.63 69.32 -44.62
CA ALA A 309 84.46 70.72 -44.13
C ALA A 309 83.56 71.59 -45.09
N THR A 310 83.17 72.82 -44.67
CA THR A 310 82.61 73.97 -45.47
C THR A 310 81.23 73.84 -46.16
N SER A 311 80.38 74.89 -46.38
CA SER A 311 80.31 76.30 -45.90
C SER A 311 78.96 77.01 -46.20
N ARG A 312 78.56 77.99 -45.37
CA ARG A 312 77.65 79.17 -45.61
C ARG A 312 76.25 78.98 -46.26
N SER A 313 75.19 79.28 -45.50
CA SER A 313 74.24 80.40 -45.70
C SER A 313 72.96 80.24 -44.86
N SER A 314 72.10 81.28 -44.78
CA SER A 314 70.85 81.34 -43.97
C SER A 314 69.72 82.01 -44.78
N PRO A 315 68.44 82.07 -44.32
CA PRO A 315 67.80 81.44 -43.14
C PRO A 315 66.49 80.66 -43.47
N SER A 316 65.91 79.92 -42.50
CA SER A 316 64.47 80.01 -42.17
C SER A 316 64.01 79.11 -41.01
N THR A 317 63.08 79.68 -40.24
CA THR A 317 62.53 79.35 -38.92
C THR A 317 61.77 78.02 -38.75
N ALA A 318 61.89 77.04 -39.67
CA ALA A 318 61.02 75.86 -39.67
C ALA A 318 61.45 74.71 -38.73
N THR A 319 62.76 74.53 -38.51
CA THR A 319 63.31 73.29 -37.92
C THR A 319 63.15 73.17 -36.40
N ASN A 320 63.13 74.27 -35.65
CA ASN A 320 63.02 74.21 -34.17
C ASN A 320 61.72 73.55 -33.70
N ASN A 321 60.60 73.74 -34.42
CA ASN A 321 59.32 73.11 -34.06
C ASN A 321 59.29 71.61 -34.34
N ALA A 322 60.09 71.10 -35.29
CA ALA A 322 60.24 69.67 -35.52
C ALA A 322 61.05 69.03 -34.38
N ALA A 323 62.22 69.61 -34.05
CA ALA A 323 63.07 69.12 -32.96
C ALA A 323 62.36 69.18 -31.59
N HIS A 324 61.59 70.23 -31.31
CA HIS A 324 60.79 70.30 -30.07
C HIS A 324 59.68 69.24 -30.02
N ARG A 325 59.04 68.91 -31.16
CA ARG A 325 58.06 67.82 -31.22
C ARG A 325 58.71 66.47 -31.00
N GLU A 326 59.83 66.16 -31.66
CA GLU A 326 60.58 64.91 -31.40
C GLU A 326 61.04 64.80 -29.94
N ILE A 327 61.42 65.91 -29.28
CA ILE A 327 61.77 65.92 -27.86
C ILE A 327 60.54 65.67 -26.95
N GLU A 328 59.36 66.21 -27.26
CA GLU A 328 58.13 65.90 -26.51
C GLU A 328 57.62 64.46 -26.79
N ASP A 329 57.70 63.99 -28.03
CA ASP A 329 57.37 62.61 -28.41
C ASP A 329 58.31 61.60 -27.73
N LEU A 330 59.60 61.92 -27.63
CA LEU A 330 60.56 61.12 -26.87
C LEU A 330 60.28 61.17 -25.35
N LYS A 331 59.97 62.33 -24.77
CA LYS A 331 59.59 62.45 -23.35
C LYS A 331 58.31 61.69 -23.01
N THR A 332 57.27 61.80 -23.83
CA THR A 332 56.00 61.08 -23.63
C THR A 332 56.21 59.58 -23.76
N LYS A 333 56.97 59.13 -24.76
CA LYS A 333 57.38 57.72 -24.92
C LYS A 333 58.22 57.21 -23.74
N LEU A 334 59.10 58.02 -23.18
CA LEU A 334 59.88 57.69 -21.98
C LEU A 334 58.94 57.54 -20.76
N LYS A 335 58.04 58.50 -20.52
CA LYS A 335 57.00 58.40 -19.47
C LYS A 335 56.08 57.18 -19.62
N VAL A 336 55.74 56.79 -20.85
CA VAL A 336 54.95 55.56 -21.12
C VAL A 336 55.76 54.31 -20.80
N LEU A 337 57.05 54.27 -21.11
CA LEU A 337 57.93 53.15 -20.74
C LEU A 337 58.17 53.09 -19.23
N GLU A 338 58.30 54.22 -18.53
CA GLU A 338 58.38 54.29 -17.07
C GLU A 338 57.09 53.80 -16.41
N ARG A 339 55.93 54.25 -16.89
CA ARG A 339 54.62 53.77 -16.42
C ARG A 339 54.48 52.27 -16.61
N LYS A 340 54.78 51.76 -17.81
CA LYS A 340 54.74 50.32 -18.10
C LYS A 340 55.70 49.53 -17.20
N ARG A 341 56.89 50.07 -16.90
CA ARG A 341 57.85 49.45 -15.96
C ARG A 341 57.36 49.44 -14.51
N LEU A 342 56.52 50.41 -14.12
CA LEU A 342 55.80 50.42 -12.85
C LEU A 342 54.68 49.37 -12.83
N GLU A 343 53.82 49.36 -13.86
CA GLU A 343 52.76 48.36 -14.03
C GLU A 343 53.33 46.92 -14.02
N ASP A 344 54.42 46.67 -14.76
CA ASP A 344 55.05 45.35 -14.83
C ASP A 344 55.72 44.96 -13.49
N ARG A 345 56.25 45.92 -12.72
CA ARG A 345 56.74 45.68 -11.35
C ARG A 345 55.60 45.33 -10.38
N ASP A 346 54.44 45.97 -10.53
CA ASP A 346 53.32 45.73 -9.63
C ASP A 346 52.53 44.47 -10.02
N LYS A 347 52.55 44.04 -11.30
CA LYS A 347 52.17 42.69 -11.75
C LYS A 347 53.07 41.60 -11.15
N ILE A 348 54.38 41.83 -11.05
CA ILE A 348 55.31 40.90 -10.37
C ILE A 348 54.90 40.73 -8.90
N LYS A 349 54.65 41.81 -8.17
CA LYS A 349 54.14 41.72 -6.78
C LYS A 349 52.80 40.99 -6.65
N GLN A 350 51.93 41.07 -7.66
CA GLN A 350 50.68 40.31 -7.68
C GLN A 350 50.94 38.81 -7.87
N LEU A 351 51.87 38.44 -8.76
CA LEU A 351 52.31 37.05 -8.92
C LEU A 351 52.99 36.51 -7.65
N ASP A 352 53.86 37.30 -7.00
CA ASP A 352 54.49 36.93 -5.73
C ASP A 352 53.45 36.65 -4.63
N LYS A 353 52.37 37.46 -4.55
CA LYS A 353 51.24 37.24 -3.63
C LYS A 353 50.48 35.95 -3.97
N VAL A 354 50.15 35.72 -5.24
CA VAL A 354 49.41 34.53 -5.68
C VAL A 354 50.24 33.26 -5.45
N GLN A 355 51.57 33.31 -5.62
CA GLN A 355 52.47 32.23 -5.22
C GLN A 355 52.43 32.00 -3.71
N ALA A 356 52.58 33.06 -2.89
CA ALA A 356 52.50 32.95 -1.44
C ALA A 356 51.11 32.52 -0.91
N GLU A 357 50.06 32.62 -1.71
CA GLU A 357 48.73 32.06 -1.43
C GLU A 357 48.63 30.59 -1.85
N ARG A 358 49.11 30.23 -3.05
CA ARG A 358 49.26 28.83 -3.51
C ARG A 358 50.04 28.01 -2.48
N ASP A 359 51.18 28.50 -2.02
CA ASP A 359 52.05 27.82 -1.06
C ASP A 359 51.35 27.55 0.28
N LYS A 360 50.49 28.47 0.74
CA LYS A 360 49.65 28.28 1.93
C LYS A 360 48.58 27.21 1.69
N PHE A 361 47.88 27.25 0.56
CA PHE A 361 46.87 26.23 0.23
C PHE A 361 47.50 24.85 0.08
N GLU A 362 48.67 24.73 -0.54
CA GLU A 362 49.42 23.47 -0.65
C GLU A 362 49.85 22.94 0.73
N THR A 363 50.31 23.82 1.63
CA THR A 363 50.58 23.48 3.04
C THR A 363 49.33 23.04 3.81
N ILE A 364 48.15 23.61 3.50
CA ILE A 364 46.87 23.23 4.11
C ILE A 364 46.40 21.87 3.56
N ILE A 365 46.50 21.64 2.25
CA ILE A 365 46.17 20.38 1.59
C ILE A 365 47.01 19.24 2.19
N GLN A 366 48.33 19.41 2.29
CA GLN A 366 49.21 18.42 2.94
C GLN A 366 48.76 18.11 4.38
N LYS A 367 48.44 19.13 5.20
CA LYS A 367 47.96 18.93 6.58
C LYS A 367 46.61 18.23 6.67
N ILE A 368 45.71 18.43 5.71
CA ILE A 368 44.43 17.70 5.61
C ILE A 368 44.71 16.25 5.21
N GLN A 369 45.59 16.04 4.23
CA GLN A 369 45.95 14.72 3.72
C GLN A 369 46.62 13.84 4.80
N THR A 370 47.53 14.41 5.60
CA THR A 370 48.11 13.73 6.79
C THR A 370 47.07 13.41 7.87
N LYS A 371 45.99 14.20 8.00
CA LYS A 371 44.90 13.92 8.96
C LYS A 371 43.89 12.90 8.45
N LEU A 372 43.67 12.82 7.14
CA LEU A 372 42.77 11.86 6.51
C LEU A 372 43.35 10.44 6.54
N GLN A 373 44.67 10.30 6.41
CA GLN A 373 45.37 9.02 6.39
C GLN A 373 45.10 8.09 7.60
N PRO A 374 45.19 8.54 8.88
CA PRO A 374 44.82 7.70 10.01
C PRO A 374 43.32 7.37 10.06
N GLN A 375 42.44 8.29 9.67
CA GLN A 375 40.99 8.01 9.61
C GLN A 375 40.62 6.97 8.54
N GLN A 376 41.38 6.91 7.43
CA GLN A 376 41.26 5.85 6.43
C GLN A 376 41.78 4.50 6.94
N GLN A 377 42.85 4.48 7.75
CA GLN A 377 43.34 3.26 8.40
C GLN A 377 42.36 2.73 9.47
N GLU A 378 41.79 3.63 10.28
CA GLU A 378 40.73 3.31 11.25
C GLU A 378 39.49 2.73 10.56
N ASN A 379 39.03 3.33 9.47
CA ASN A 379 37.93 2.79 8.66
C ASN A 379 38.25 1.41 8.06
N ALA A 380 39.50 1.15 7.67
CA ALA A 380 39.91 -0.15 7.16
C ALA A 380 39.92 -1.23 8.26
N GLU A 381 40.41 -0.90 9.46
CA GLU A 381 40.42 -1.82 10.60
C GLU A 381 39.00 -2.11 11.13
N LEU A 382 38.12 -1.09 11.19
CA LEU A 382 36.71 -1.27 11.53
C LEU A 382 35.97 -2.15 10.51
N ARG A 383 36.19 -1.96 9.20
CA ARG A 383 35.63 -2.84 8.15
C ARG A 383 36.14 -4.28 8.24
N LYS A 384 37.37 -4.49 8.72
CA LYS A 384 37.92 -5.82 9.00
C LYS A 384 37.25 -6.46 10.22
N GLN A 385 37.08 -5.71 11.30
CA GLN A 385 36.38 -6.18 12.51
C GLN A 385 34.90 -6.52 12.24
N LEU A 386 34.22 -5.72 11.39
CA LEU A 386 32.88 -5.99 10.88
C LEU A 386 32.81 -7.39 10.24
N LYS A 387 33.72 -7.66 9.30
CA LYS A 387 33.79 -8.94 8.58
C LYS A 387 34.17 -10.13 9.46
N GLU A 388 35.03 -9.93 10.46
CA GLU A 388 35.32 -10.95 11.47
C GLU A 388 34.11 -11.25 12.37
N ALA A 389 33.25 -10.26 12.64
CA ALA A 389 31.97 -10.48 13.33
C ALA A 389 30.94 -11.18 12.43
N GLU A 390 30.87 -10.84 11.14
CA GLU A 390 29.98 -11.47 10.15
C GLU A 390 30.27 -12.96 9.99
N SER A 391 31.54 -13.35 9.87
CA SER A 391 31.93 -14.77 9.84
C SER A 391 31.60 -15.54 11.15
N ARG A 392 31.65 -14.87 12.32
CA ARG A 392 31.21 -15.48 13.59
C ARG A 392 29.70 -15.64 13.67
N LEU A 393 28.96 -14.67 13.13
CA LEU A 393 27.50 -14.68 13.06
C LEU A 393 26.99 -15.85 12.21
N GLU A 394 27.55 -16.01 11.02
CA GLU A 394 27.30 -17.10 10.07
C GLU A 394 27.66 -18.48 10.69
N SER A 395 28.78 -18.57 11.41
CA SER A 395 29.14 -19.78 12.16
C SER A 395 28.15 -20.13 13.27
N VAL A 396 27.52 -19.14 13.91
CA VAL A 396 26.48 -19.38 14.93
C VAL A 396 25.17 -19.81 14.28
N GLU A 397 24.85 -19.34 13.07
CA GLU A 397 23.71 -19.83 12.28
C GLU A 397 23.86 -21.28 11.86
N SER A 398 25.02 -21.70 11.35
CA SER A 398 25.28 -23.12 11.03
C SER A 398 25.08 -24.00 12.26
N ILE A 399 25.67 -23.61 13.40
CA ILE A 399 25.53 -24.34 14.66
C ILE A 399 24.07 -24.37 15.13
N GLN A 400 23.32 -23.27 15.01
CA GLN A 400 21.91 -23.27 15.42
C GLN A 400 21.04 -24.14 14.49
N ALA A 401 21.27 -24.13 13.17
CA ALA A 401 20.59 -25.01 12.23
C ALA A 401 20.92 -26.50 12.46
N GLU A 402 22.17 -26.82 12.80
CA GLU A 402 22.58 -28.16 13.24
C GLU A 402 21.83 -28.59 14.53
N HIS A 403 21.65 -27.67 15.49
CA HIS A 403 20.86 -27.97 16.71
C HIS A 403 19.36 -28.10 16.40
N ASP A 404 18.80 -27.27 15.53
CA ASP A 404 17.39 -27.34 15.13
C ASP A 404 17.10 -28.67 14.40
N THR A 405 17.96 -29.11 13.48
CA THR A 405 17.82 -30.43 12.83
C THR A 405 18.03 -31.61 13.79
N ALA A 406 18.92 -31.48 14.79
CA ALA A 406 19.07 -32.48 15.85
C ALA A 406 17.83 -32.56 16.77
N MET A 407 17.15 -31.43 17.02
CA MET A 407 15.86 -31.42 17.73
C MET A 407 14.74 -32.05 16.88
N GLU A 408 14.64 -31.70 15.59
CA GLU A 408 13.66 -32.30 14.66
C GLU A 408 13.82 -33.83 14.58
N LEU A 409 15.06 -34.33 14.52
CA LEU A 409 15.35 -35.77 14.58
C LEU A 409 14.96 -36.39 15.93
N ALA A 410 15.29 -35.75 17.06
CA ALA A 410 14.96 -36.25 18.39
C ALA A 410 13.45 -36.27 18.67
N THR A 411 12.67 -35.35 18.11
CA THR A 411 11.20 -35.41 18.16
C THR A 411 10.64 -36.58 17.35
N LEU A 412 11.24 -36.89 16.19
CA LEU A 412 10.83 -38.00 15.33
C LEU A 412 11.17 -39.36 15.98
N ASP A 413 12.35 -39.50 16.60
CA ASP A 413 12.72 -40.69 17.38
C ASP A 413 11.78 -40.89 18.59
N ARG A 414 11.36 -39.81 19.27
CA ARG A 414 10.36 -39.85 20.34
C ARG A 414 9.00 -40.35 19.83
N GLU A 415 8.53 -39.83 18.69
CA GLU A 415 7.23 -40.20 18.10
C GLU A 415 7.23 -41.65 17.61
N MET A 416 8.32 -42.13 17.00
CA MET A 416 8.48 -43.55 16.68
C MET A 416 8.53 -44.45 17.92
N ALA A 417 9.11 -43.99 19.03
CA ALA A 417 9.12 -44.74 20.29
C ALA A 417 7.73 -44.79 20.95
N GLU A 418 6.95 -43.71 20.83
CA GLU A 418 5.57 -43.64 21.29
C GLU A 418 4.64 -44.54 20.44
N GLU A 419 4.72 -44.50 19.10
CA GLU A 419 3.99 -45.44 18.23
C GLU A 419 4.35 -46.91 18.54
N GLN A 420 5.63 -47.22 18.73
CA GLN A 420 6.06 -48.58 19.09
C GLN A 420 5.53 -49.02 20.46
N ALA A 421 5.50 -48.13 21.45
CA ALA A 421 4.92 -48.41 22.75
C ALA A 421 3.41 -48.66 22.67
N GLU A 422 2.67 -47.93 21.84
CA GLU A 422 1.25 -48.19 21.58
C GLU A 422 1.02 -49.52 20.84
N VAL A 423 1.83 -49.84 19.82
CA VAL A 423 1.77 -51.14 19.12
C VAL A 423 2.02 -52.30 20.07
N TYR A 424 3.10 -52.27 20.87
CA TYR A 424 3.37 -53.33 21.84
C TYR A 424 2.29 -53.44 22.93
N LYS A 425 1.64 -52.32 23.29
CA LYS A 425 0.51 -52.34 24.22
C LYS A 425 -0.71 -53.06 23.61
N VAL A 426 -1.05 -52.77 22.35
CA VAL A 426 -2.14 -53.46 21.63
C VAL A 426 -1.83 -54.94 21.42
N GLU A 427 -0.58 -55.30 21.10
CA GLU A 427 -0.15 -56.71 21.02
C GLU A 427 -0.26 -57.42 22.38
N LEU A 428 0.08 -56.75 23.48
CA LEU A 428 -0.04 -57.29 24.84
C LEU A 428 -1.50 -57.44 25.29
N GLU A 429 -2.39 -56.53 24.86
CA GLU A 429 -3.84 -56.64 25.08
C GLU A 429 -4.43 -57.80 24.27
N ALA A 430 -4.12 -57.93 22.98
CA ALA A 430 -4.56 -59.06 22.14
C ALA A 430 -3.95 -60.43 22.55
N LEU A 431 -2.80 -60.44 23.24
CA LEU A 431 -2.23 -61.65 23.84
C LEU A 431 -2.89 -62.03 25.18
N LYS A 432 -3.47 -61.07 25.92
CA LYS A 432 -4.30 -61.36 27.10
C LYS A 432 -5.64 -61.96 26.70
N GLU A 433 -6.33 -61.37 25.73
CA GLU A 433 -7.60 -61.91 25.21
C GLU A 433 -7.45 -63.39 24.82
N LYS A 434 -6.38 -63.74 24.09
CA LYS A 434 -6.06 -65.14 23.73
C LYS A 434 -5.68 -66.03 24.90
N ALA A 435 -5.09 -65.49 25.97
CA ALA A 435 -4.82 -66.24 27.18
C ALA A 435 -6.12 -66.54 27.95
N GLU A 436 -7.04 -65.58 28.02
CA GLU A 436 -8.37 -65.73 28.61
C GLU A 436 -9.24 -66.71 27.82
N GLU A 437 -9.19 -66.68 26.48
CA GLU A 437 -9.81 -67.69 25.59
C GLU A 437 -9.28 -69.11 25.88
N LEU A 438 -7.95 -69.27 25.98
CA LEU A 438 -7.33 -70.58 26.22
C LEU A 438 -7.55 -71.10 27.65
N GLU A 439 -7.64 -70.22 28.67
CA GLU A 439 -8.02 -70.64 30.02
C GLU A 439 -9.46 -71.17 30.08
N LEU A 440 -10.39 -70.56 29.34
CA LEU A 440 -11.76 -71.06 29.19
C LEU A 440 -11.84 -72.41 28.47
N GLU A 441 -11.12 -72.59 27.35
CA GLU A 441 -11.07 -73.86 26.63
C GLU A 441 -10.51 -75.00 27.51
N VAL A 442 -9.45 -74.71 28.27
CA VAL A 442 -8.84 -75.69 29.19
C VAL A 442 -9.76 -76.05 30.36
N GLU A 443 -10.63 -75.14 30.83
CA GLU A 443 -11.61 -75.46 31.88
C GLU A 443 -12.77 -76.31 31.34
N ILE A 444 -13.29 -76.02 30.15
CA ILE A 444 -14.29 -76.86 29.45
C ILE A 444 -13.76 -78.29 29.28
N LEU A 445 -12.52 -78.45 28.82
CA LEU A 445 -11.88 -79.77 28.66
C LEU A 445 -11.65 -80.50 29.99
N ARG A 446 -11.60 -79.80 31.13
CA ARG A 446 -11.59 -80.43 32.48
C ARG A 446 -12.98 -80.91 32.88
N GLU A 447 -14.03 -80.14 32.60
CA GLU A 447 -15.41 -80.53 32.85
C GLU A 447 -15.79 -81.78 32.04
N GLU A 448 -15.52 -81.79 30.72
CA GLU A 448 -15.74 -82.96 29.85
C GLU A 448 -15.00 -84.21 30.34
N ASN A 449 -13.71 -84.08 30.67
CA ASN A 449 -12.91 -85.20 31.17
C ASN A 449 -13.37 -85.70 32.56
N SER A 450 -14.07 -84.87 33.33
CA SER A 450 -14.72 -85.29 34.58
C SER A 450 -15.95 -86.18 34.35
N GLU A 451 -16.63 -86.02 33.21
CA GLU A 451 -17.83 -86.78 32.85
C GLU A 451 -17.49 -88.20 32.40
N TYR A 452 -16.44 -88.35 31.59
CA TYR A 452 -15.95 -89.66 31.09
C TYR A 452 -15.48 -90.61 32.21
N SER A 453 -15.25 -90.12 33.42
CA SER A 453 -14.78 -90.92 34.58
C SER A 453 -15.86 -91.84 35.19
N LYS A 454 -17.10 -91.83 34.68
CA LYS A 454 -18.28 -92.49 35.30
C LYS A 454 -18.58 -93.95 34.85
N GLY A 455 -17.55 -94.71 34.48
CA GLY A 455 -17.37 -96.17 34.70
C GLY A 455 -18.38 -97.24 34.17
N MET A 456 -17.83 -98.40 33.76
CA MET A 456 -18.49 -99.73 33.77
C MET A 456 -17.50 -100.85 34.14
N SER A 457 -18.00 -102.03 34.50
CA SER A 457 -17.28 -103.07 35.29
C SER A 457 -16.87 -104.34 34.49
N PRO A 458 -16.04 -105.25 35.07
CA PRO A 458 -15.40 -106.33 34.32
C PRO A 458 -15.99 -107.73 34.60
N GLU A 459 -16.72 -108.33 33.65
CA GLU A 459 -17.16 -109.73 33.77
C GLU A 459 -17.07 -110.58 32.47
N GLU A 460 -16.93 -109.97 31.28
CA GLU A 460 -17.07 -110.67 29.98
C GLU A 460 -15.73 -111.07 29.29
N ARG A 461 -14.74 -111.61 30.02
CA ARG A 461 -13.46 -112.06 29.42
C ARG A 461 -12.89 -113.39 29.95
N ALA A 462 -13.69 -114.46 29.99
CA ALA A 462 -13.16 -115.84 30.03
C ALA A 462 -14.15 -116.94 29.60
N SER A 463 -13.98 -117.51 28.40
CA SER A 463 -13.93 -118.98 28.14
C SER A 463 -14.17 -119.32 26.66
N THR A 464 -13.21 -119.99 26.03
CA THR A 464 -13.33 -120.60 24.69
C THR A 464 -12.60 -121.96 24.70
N GLY A 465 -13.13 -122.99 24.02
CA GLY A 465 -12.40 -124.26 23.86
C GLY A 465 -13.20 -125.56 23.68
N TRP A 466 -14.49 -125.62 24.01
CA TRP A 466 -15.27 -126.88 23.94
C TRP A 466 -15.98 -127.09 22.57
N LEU A 467 -15.29 -126.85 21.45
CA LEU A 467 -15.92 -126.71 20.13
C LEU A 467 -15.25 -127.55 19.01
N GLN A 468 -15.05 -128.86 19.20
CA GLN A 468 -14.42 -129.65 18.13
C GLN A 468 -14.76 -131.15 17.95
N MET A 469 -15.41 -131.83 18.90
CA MET A 469 -15.63 -133.29 18.81
C MET A 469 -17.06 -133.76 18.48
N GLU A 470 -18.10 -132.98 18.81
CA GLU A 470 -19.51 -133.30 18.48
C GLU A 470 -19.73 -133.53 16.96
N ARG A 471 -19.01 -132.72 16.15
CA ARG A 471 -19.18 -132.54 14.69
C ARG A 471 -19.10 -133.77 13.80
N ASN A 472 -18.58 -134.90 14.25
CA ASN A 472 -18.37 -136.06 13.38
C ASN A 472 -19.55 -137.05 13.32
N ASN A 473 -20.49 -137.03 14.29
CA ASN A 473 -21.70 -137.87 14.24
C ASN A 473 -22.92 -137.17 13.63
N GLU A 474 -22.85 -135.86 13.41
CA GLU A 474 -23.82 -135.12 12.60
C GLU A 474 -23.84 -135.68 11.16
N ARG A 475 -22.68 -136.08 10.63
CA ARG A 475 -22.39 -136.42 9.21
C ARG A 475 -23.34 -137.34 8.45
N LEU A 476 -24.07 -138.24 9.13
CA LEU A 476 -25.04 -139.13 8.47
C LEU A 476 -26.50 -138.66 8.61
N ARG A 477 -26.83 -137.82 9.61
CA ARG A 477 -28.06 -137.04 9.57
C ARG A 477 -27.93 -135.89 8.58
N GLU A 478 -26.76 -135.23 8.55
CA GLU A 478 -26.37 -134.29 7.50
C GLU A 478 -26.54 -134.86 6.09
N ALA A 479 -26.54 -136.17 5.85
CA ALA A 479 -26.68 -136.71 4.48
C ALA A 479 -28.10 -136.56 3.90
N LEU A 480 -29.14 -136.63 4.74
CA LEU A 480 -30.55 -136.42 4.35
C LEU A 480 -31.05 -135.02 4.68
N LEU A 481 -30.47 -134.38 5.71
CA LEU A 481 -30.52 -132.94 5.88
C LEU A 481 -29.98 -132.27 4.61
N ARG A 482 -28.75 -132.56 4.16
CA ARG A 482 -28.13 -132.04 2.91
C ARG A 482 -29.05 -131.99 1.70
N LEU A 483 -29.93 -132.97 1.45
CA LEU A 483 -30.76 -132.89 0.24
C LEU A 483 -31.88 -131.85 0.39
N ARG A 484 -32.50 -131.76 1.56
CA ARG A 484 -33.45 -130.67 1.89
C ARG A 484 -32.71 -129.34 1.97
N ASP A 485 -31.58 -129.34 2.67
CA ASP A 485 -30.76 -128.18 2.93
C ASP A 485 -30.14 -127.65 1.63
N ILE A 486 -29.79 -128.48 0.63
CA ILE A 486 -29.36 -127.99 -0.69
C ILE A 486 -30.51 -127.29 -1.41
N THR A 487 -31.73 -127.81 -1.38
CA THR A 487 -32.89 -127.09 -1.97
C THR A 487 -33.27 -125.84 -1.18
N GLN A 488 -33.10 -125.86 0.15
CA GLN A 488 -33.38 -124.72 1.02
C GLN A 488 -32.28 -123.65 0.90
N GLN A 489 -31.02 -124.06 0.76
CA GLN A 489 -29.86 -123.24 0.41
C GLN A 489 -30.01 -122.66 -0.98
N GLN A 490 -30.51 -123.38 -1.99
CA GLN A 490 -30.75 -122.78 -3.31
C GLN A 490 -31.85 -121.71 -3.26
N GLU A 491 -32.88 -121.87 -2.42
CA GLU A 491 -33.83 -120.78 -2.14
C GLU A 491 -33.23 -119.64 -1.31
N GLU A 492 -32.32 -119.93 -0.37
CA GLU A 492 -31.69 -118.96 0.52
C GLU A 492 -30.59 -118.16 -0.20
N GLU A 493 -29.72 -118.82 -0.97
CA GLU A 493 -28.78 -118.24 -1.95
C GLU A 493 -29.49 -117.32 -2.94
N LEU A 494 -30.65 -117.70 -3.48
CA LEU A 494 -31.41 -116.82 -4.38
C LEU A 494 -32.02 -115.63 -3.63
N LYS A 495 -32.50 -115.80 -2.39
CA LYS A 495 -33.00 -114.69 -1.56
C LYS A 495 -31.88 -113.76 -1.12
N ASP A 496 -30.69 -114.28 -0.83
CA ASP A 496 -29.52 -113.50 -0.43
C ASP A 496 -28.81 -112.87 -1.62
N GLN A 497 -28.87 -113.46 -2.83
CA GLN A 497 -28.56 -112.76 -4.08
C GLN A 497 -29.53 -111.61 -4.34
N ILE A 498 -30.83 -111.77 -4.07
CA ILE A 498 -31.81 -110.69 -4.19
C ILE A 498 -31.54 -109.59 -3.15
N LYS A 499 -31.30 -109.93 -1.88
CA LYS A 499 -30.89 -108.95 -0.86
C LYS A 499 -29.61 -108.23 -1.23
N GLY A 500 -28.59 -108.98 -1.69
CA GLY A 500 -27.31 -108.42 -2.15
C GLY A 500 -27.52 -107.42 -3.28
N LEU A 501 -28.33 -107.76 -4.28
CA LEU A 501 -28.68 -106.83 -5.37
C LEU A 501 -29.53 -105.64 -4.89
N GLU A 502 -30.38 -105.79 -3.86
CA GLU A 502 -31.06 -104.65 -3.23
C GLU A 502 -30.11 -103.78 -2.40
N GLU A 503 -29.10 -104.35 -1.76
CA GLU A 503 -28.06 -103.65 -1.00
C GLU A 503 -27.09 -102.94 -1.94
N ASP A 504 -26.61 -103.60 -3.01
CA ASP A 504 -25.88 -103.00 -4.13
C ASP A 504 -26.63 -101.82 -4.75
N LEU A 505 -27.97 -101.92 -4.92
CA LEU A 505 -28.80 -100.82 -5.42
C LEU A 505 -28.95 -99.67 -4.42
N ARG A 506 -29.00 -99.96 -3.11
CA ARG A 506 -28.97 -98.93 -2.05
C ARG A 506 -27.61 -98.24 -2.02
N GLU A 507 -26.51 -98.98 -2.02
CA GLU A 507 -25.16 -98.43 -2.07
C GLU A 507 -24.93 -97.61 -3.35
N PHE A 508 -25.35 -98.11 -4.52
CA PHE A 508 -25.29 -97.36 -5.78
C PHE A 508 -26.12 -96.06 -5.72
N SER A 509 -27.30 -96.06 -5.09
CA SER A 509 -28.09 -94.84 -4.90
C SER A 509 -27.39 -93.83 -3.99
N LEU A 510 -26.73 -94.30 -2.92
CA LEU A 510 -26.00 -93.47 -1.96
C LEU A 510 -24.71 -92.90 -2.59
N VAL A 511 -23.99 -93.71 -3.38
CA VAL A 511 -22.86 -93.27 -4.21
C VAL A 511 -23.31 -92.28 -5.28
N LYS A 512 -24.51 -92.43 -5.85
CA LYS A 512 -25.08 -91.47 -6.80
C LYS A 512 -25.39 -90.12 -6.13
N GLU A 513 -25.99 -90.12 -4.93
CA GLU A 513 -26.23 -88.89 -4.15
C GLU A 513 -24.90 -88.21 -3.76
N GLN A 514 -23.87 -88.99 -3.38
CA GLN A 514 -22.52 -88.46 -3.15
C GLN A 514 -21.90 -87.88 -4.42
N PHE A 515 -22.04 -88.53 -5.58
CA PHE A 515 -21.56 -88.03 -6.86
C PHE A 515 -22.26 -86.73 -7.27
N GLU A 516 -23.58 -86.64 -7.12
CA GLU A 516 -24.35 -85.43 -7.40
C GLU A 516 -23.96 -84.30 -6.43
N SER A 517 -23.79 -84.59 -5.13
CA SER A 517 -23.26 -83.60 -4.16
C SER A 517 -21.84 -83.12 -4.49
N CYS A 518 -20.95 -84.02 -4.93
CA CYS A 518 -19.59 -83.67 -5.36
C CYS A 518 -19.59 -82.87 -6.66
N LYS A 519 -20.51 -83.16 -7.60
CA LYS A 519 -20.68 -82.41 -8.84
C LYS A 519 -21.20 -81.00 -8.57
N ASP A 520 -22.17 -80.83 -7.67
CA ASP A 520 -22.68 -79.51 -7.32
C ASP A 520 -21.62 -78.66 -6.59
N LYS A 521 -20.82 -79.28 -5.70
CA LYS A 521 -19.64 -78.64 -5.08
C LYS A 521 -18.57 -78.25 -6.11
N LEU A 522 -18.32 -79.10 -7.11
CA LEU A 522 -17.41 -78.79 -8.22
C LEU A 522 -17.93 -77.61 -9.04
N SER A 523 -19.21 -77.61 -9.41
CA SER A 523 -19.82 -76.49 -10.15
C SER A 523 -19.79 -75.17 -9.34
N GLN A 524 -19.93 -75.23 -8.02
CA GLN A 524 -19.79 -74.07 -7.13
C GLN A 524 -18.34 -73.58 -7.05
N SER A 525 -17.35 -74.47 -6.99
CA SER A 525 -15.94 -74.07 -6.99
C SER A 525 -15.45 -73.59 -8.36
N GLU A 526 -15.95 -74.16 -9.46
CA GLU A 526 -15.71 -73.67 -10.82
C GLU A 526 -16.27 -72.26 -11.01
N ALA A 527 -17.50 -71.99 -10.55
CA ALA A 527 -18.08 -70.64 -10.57
C ALA A 527 -17.27 -69.65 -9.71
N ALA A 528 -16.85 -70.05 -8.50
CA ALA A 528 -16.03 -69.21 -7.64
C ALA A 528 -14.62 -68.93 -8.23
N VAL A 529 -14.04 -69.89 -8.96
CA VAL A 529 -12.77 -69.68 -9.69
C VAL A 529 -12.94 -68.71 -10.86
N GLU A 530 -14.08 -68.73 -11.55
CA GLU A 530 -14.35 -67.80 -12.65
C GLU A 530 -14.61 -66.37 -12.13
N ASP A 531 -15.37 -66.21 -11.04
CA ASP A 531 -15.53 -64.92 -10.33
C ASP A 531 -14.17 -64.35 -9.86
N LEU A 532 -13.29 -65.20 -9.32
CA LEU A 532 -11.95 -64.80 -8.89
C LEU A 532 -11.03 -64.43 -10.07
N ARG A 533 -11.16 -65.08 -11.23
CA ARG A 533 -10.49 -64.67 -12.46
C ARG A 533 -10.98 -63.31 -12.94
N GLN A 534 -12.29 -63.10 -12.97
CA GLN A 534 -12.85 -61.82 -13.40
C GLN A 534 -12.44 -60.67 -12.45
N GLN A 535 -12.30 -60.94 -11.15
CA GLN A 535 -11.72 -59.99 -10.19
C GLN A 535 -10.23 -59.73 -10.44
N LEU A 536 -9.44 -60.75 -10.80
CA LEU A 536 -8.03 -60.61 -11.16
C LEU A 536 -7.84 -59.79 -12.45
N ASP A 537 -8.61 -60.06 -13.50
CA ASP A 537 -8.59 -59.29 -14.76
C ASP A 537 -9.01 -57.82 -14.53
N THR A 538 -9.95 -57.59 -13.60
CA THR A 538 -10.35 -56.24 -13.18
C THR A 538 -9.25 -55.53 -12.38
N ALA A 539 -8.46 -56.27 -11.58
CA ALA A 539 -7.32 -55.72 -10.86
C ALA A 539 -6.15 -55.37 -11.80
N LEU A 540 -5.84 -56.22 -12.79
CA LEU A 540 -4.83 -55.93 -13.82
C LEU A 540 -5.17 -54.65 -14.60
N GLY A 541 -6.44 -54.46 -15.00
CA GLY A 541 -6.89 -53.22 -15.64
C GLY A 541 -6.85 -51.98 -14.73
N ALA A 542 -6.73 -52.15 -13.41
CA ALA A 542 -6.47 -51.06 -12.46
C ALA A 542 -4.96 -50.78 -12.28
N GLU A 543 -4.10 -51.81 -12.40
CA GLU A 543 -2.64 -51.64 -12.44
C GLU A 543 -2.21 -50.82 -13.66
N ASP A 544 -2.73 -51.13 -14.85
CA ASP A 544 -2.53 -50.33 -16.07
C ASP A 544 -2.89 -48.85 -15.85
N MET A 545 -4.03 -48.57 -15.22
CA MET A 545 -4.48 -47.20 -14.94
C MET A 545 -3.61 -46.49 -13.90
N ILE A 546 -3.04 -47.22 -12.94
CA ILE A 546 -2.11 -46.68 -11.94
C ILE A 546 -0.77 -46.33 -12.60
N GLU A 547 -0.26 -47.14 -13.53
CA GLU A 547 0.93 -46.80 -14.32
C GLU A 547 0.69 -45.54 -15.17
N ASP A 548 -0.41 -45.50 -15.92
CA ASP A 548 -0.82 -44.38 -16.78
C ASP A 548 -1.09 -43.07 -15.99
N LEU A 549 -1.51 -43.15 -14.73
CA LEU A 549 -1.59 -42.00 -13.81
C LEU A 549 -0.25 -41.64 -13.17
N THR A 550 0.63 -42.62 -12.92
CA THR A 550 1.96 -42.40 -12.34
C THR A 550 2.88 -41.72 -13.34
N GLU A 551 2.88 -42.12 -14.62
CA GLU A 551 3.64 -41.45 -15.68
C GLU A 551 3.20 -39.98 -15.82
N ARG A 552 1.89 -39.70 -15.79
CA ARG A 552 1.39 -38.31 -15.82
C ARG A 552 1.78 -37.51 -14.57
N ASN A 553 1.72 -38.11 -13.38
CA ASN A 553 2.17 -37.44 -12.16
C ASN A 553 3.68 -37.16 -12.18
N MET A 554 4.50 -38.07 -12.70
CA MET A 554 5.93 -37.85 -12.90
C MET A 554 6.20 -36.74 -13.92
N SER A 555 5.54 -36.75 -15.08
CA SER A 555 5.69 -35.70 -16.09
C SER A 555 5.22 -34.32 -15.61
N MET A 556 4.14 -34.26 -14.82
CA MET A 556 3.72 -33.03 -14.15
C MET A 556 4.71 -32.57 -13.08
N ALA A 557 5.33 -33.50 -12.32
CA ALA A 557 6.36 -33.17 -11.36
C ALA A 557 7.63 -32.62 -12.03
N GLU A 558 8.06 -33.22 -13.15
CA GLU A 558 9.18 -32.73 -13.97
C GLU A 558 8.89 -31.33 -14.53
N GLN A 559 7.68 -31.08 -15.07
CA GLN A 559 7.27 -29.75 -15.53
C GLN A 559 7.21 -28.73 -14.39
N ILE A 560 6.79 -29.14 -13.19
CA ILE A 560 6.82 -28.29 -11.99
C ILE A 560 8.26 -27.98 -11.57
N GLU A 561 9.20 -28.92 -11.70
CA GLU A 561 10.62 -28.69 -11.39
C GLU A 561 11.29 -27.77 -12.42
N GLU A 562 11.00 -27.95 -13.71
CA GLU A 562 11.44 -27.04 -14.78
C GLU A 562 10.89 -25.62 -14.57
N LEU A 563 9.60 -25.49 -14.24
CA LEU A 563 8.99 -24.19 -13.95
C LEU A 563 9.55 -23.53 -12.67
N LYS A 564 9.94 -24.31 -11.64
CA LYS A 564 10.66 -23.76 -10.47
C LYS A 564 12.03 -23.20 -10.87
N ALA A 565 12.80 -23.94 -11.66
CA ALA A 565 14.12 -23.50 -12.11
C ALA A 565 14.02 -22.22 -12.97
N VAL A 566 13.02 -22.15 -13.85
CA VAL A 566 12.74 -20.92 -14.63
C VAL A 566 12.29 -19.76 -13.73
N VAL A 567 11.57 -20.01 -12.63
CA VAL A 567 11.25 -18.97 -11.63
C VAL A 567 12.50 -18.53 -10.87
N GLU A 568 13.40 -19.43 -10.48
CA GLU A 568 14.66 -19.11 -9.79
C GLU A 568 15.59 -18.26 -10.69
N ASP A 569 15.73 -18.63 -11.98
CA ASP A 569 16.43 -17.83 -12.99
C ASP A 569 15.81 -16.43 -13.16
N LEU A 570 14.47 -16.32 -13.15
CA LEU A 570 13.76 -15.04 -13.26
C LEU A 570 13.85 -14.20 -11.98
N GLU A 571 13.85 -14.82 -10.80
CA GLU A 571 14.08 -14.15 -9.52
C GLU A 571 15.52 -13.60 -9.45
N SER A 572 16.52 -14.37 -9.87
CA SER A 572 17.92 -13.90 -9.97
C SER A 572 18.09 -12.77 -11.00
N LEU A 573 17.47 -12.87 -12.19
CA LEU A 573 17.46 -11.77 -13.17
C LEU A 573 16.78 -10.52 -12.63
N LYS A 574 15.74 -10.67 -11.80
CA LYS A 574 15.04 -9.58 -11.14
C LYS A 574 15.91 -8.94 -10.05
N GLU A 575 16.64 -9.71 -9.25
CA GLU A 575 17.63 -9.17 -8.30
C GLU A 575 18.73 -8.38 -9.01
N ILE A 576 19.29 -8.89 -10.10
CA ILE A 576 20.29 -8.18 -10.91
C ILE A 576 19.71 -6.89 -11.51
N ASN A 577 18.43 -6.89 -11.92
CA ASN A 577 17.76 -5.69 -12.40
C ASN A 577 17.54 -4.65 -11.28
N ASP A 578 17.11 -5.08 -10.09
CA ASP A 578 16.96 -4.21 -8.92
C ASP A 578 18.32 -3.60 -8.51
N GLU A 579 19.41 -4.38 -8.51
CA GLU A 579 20.77 -3.87 -8.29
C GLU A 579 21.16 -2.82 -9.35
N LEU A 580 20.86 -3.07 -10.63
CA LEU A 580 21.13 -2.11 -11.70
C LEU A 580 20.29 -0.83 -11.55
N GLU A 581 19.03 -0.93 -11.14
CA GLU A 581 18.18 0.24 -10.87
C GLU A 581 18.71 1.06 -9.69
N ILE A 582 19.10 0.41 -8.58
CA ILE A 582 19.75 1.07 -7.43
C ILE A 582 21.04 1.77 -7.86
N ASN A 583 21.88 1.12 -8.66
CA ASN A 583 23.09 1.74 -9.22
C ASN A 583 22.74 2.93 -10.14
N HIS A 584 21.69 2.85 -10.96
CA HIS A 584 21.26 3.95 -11.81
C HIS A 584 20.76 5.16 -11.00
N VAL A 585 19.93 4.94 -9.99
CA VAL A 585 19.43 6.00 -9.08
C VAL A 585 20.58 6.64 -8.29
N GLN A 586 21.56 5.85 -7.85
CA GLN A 586 22.75 6.39 -7.17
C GLN A 586 23.62 7.22 -8.12
N ASN A 587 23.86 6.78 -9.36
CA ASN A 587 24.57 7.56 -10.37
C ASN A 587 23.81 8.86 -10.76
N GLU A 588 22.48 8.81 -10.85
CA GLU A 588 21.64 10.00 -11.08
C GLU A 588 21.78 11.00 -9.93
N LYS A 589 21.75 10.52 -8.68
CA LYS A 589 21.97 11.34 -7.49
C LYS A 589 23.35 11.98 -7.46
N GLU A 590 24.41 11.22 -7.77
CA GLU A 590 25.79 11.76 -7.85
C GLU A 590 25.92 12.82 -8.95
N LEU A 591 25.28 12.62 -10.10
CA LEU A 591 25.23 13.61 -11.18
C LEU A 591 24.42 14.86 -10.79
N GLN A 592 23.33 14.72 -10.02
CA GLN A 592 22.57 15.84 -9.49
C GLN A 592 23.36 16.63 -8.44
N GLU A 593 24.06 15.96 -7.51
CA GLU A 593 24.97 16.62 -6.56
C GLU A 593 26.12 17.34 -7.29
N GLU A 594 26.63 16.78 -8.40
CA GLU A 594 27.58 17.44 -9.30
C GLU A 594 26.96 18.66 -10.04
N ILE A 595 25.66 18.66 -10.34
CA ILE A 595 24.95 19.80 -10.95
C ILE A 595 24.74 20.89 -9.91
N ASP A 596 24.18 20.57 -8.75
CA ASP A 596 23.94 21.50 -7.62
C ASP A 596 25.26 22.19 -7.21
N PHE A 597 26.37 21.45 -7.16
CA PHE A 597 27.70 22.02 -6.91
C PHE A 597 28.14 22.99 -8.02
N LYS A 598 27.90 22.67 -9.29
CA LYS A 598 28.24 23.56 -10.42
C LYS A 598 27.35 24.80 -10.42
N GLU A 599 26.07 24.70 -10.06
CA GLU A 599 25.18 25.85 -9.90
C GLU A 599 25.58 26.74 -8.71
N ALA A 600 26.01 26.17 -7.59
CA ALA A 600 26.60 26.91 -6.47
C ALA A 600 27.89 27.66 -6.89
N VAL A 601 28.74 27.06 -7.73
CA VAL A 601 29.92 27.72 -8.30
C VAL A 601 29.51 28.81 -9.30
N ILE A 602 28.52 28.57 -10.17
CA ILE A 602 28.03 29.56 -11.15
C ILE A 602 27.41 30.77 -10.47
N THR A 603 26.61 30.56 -9.41
CA THR A 603 25.96 31.64 -8.65
C THR A 603 26.97 32.48 -7.86
N GLU A 604 27.98 31.87 -7.22
CA GLU A 604 29.07 32.63 -6.59
C GLU A 604 29.94 33.38 -7.62
N GLN A 605 30.18 32.81 -8.81
CA GLN A 605 30.87 33.54 -9.89
C GLN A 605 30.03 34.69 -10.44
N ALA A 606 28.70 34.52 -10.58
CA ALA A 606 27.79 35.59 -10.97
C ALA A 606 27.76 36.71 -9.90
N ARG A 607 27.73 36.36 -8.61
CA ARG A 607 27.83 37.32 -7.50
C ARG A 607 29.15 38.10 -7.53
N ARG A 608 30.26 37.43 -7.86
CA ARG A 608 31.57 38.09 -8.06
C ARG A 608 31.61 38.97 -9.30
N ALA A 609 30.94 38.58 -10.39
CA ALA A 609 30.83 39.40 -11.59
C ALA A 609 30.04 40.69 -11.31
N VAL A 610 28.89 40.60 -10.63
CA VAL A 610 28.12 41.77 -10.18
C VAL A 610 28.95 42.65 -9.24
N GLN A 611 29.65 42.07 -8.27
CA GLN A 611 30.51 42.85 -7.37
C GLN A 611 31.70 43.51 -8.10
N GLN A 612 32.20 42.90 -9.17
CA GLN A 612 33.20 43.53 -10.04
C GLN A 612 32.59 44.65 -10.89
N GLU A 613 31.38 44.47 -11.40
CA GLU A 613 30.61 45.47 -12.14
C GLU A 613 30.31 46.70 -11.25
N GLU A 614 29.89 46.50 -10.00
CA GLU A 614 29.76 47.56 -8.98
C GLU A 614 31.09 48.32 -8.76
N THR A 615 32.23 47.62 -8.64
CA THR A 615 33.53 48.30 -8.52
C THR A 615 33.99 48.99 -9.81
N ILE A 616 33.52 48.54 -10.98
CA ILE A 616 33.75 49.20 -12.25
C ILE A 616 32.89 50.47 -12.33
N ASP A 617 31.63 50.42 -11.91
CA ASP A 617 30.74 51.59 -11.82
C ASP A 617 31.28 52.64 -10.84
N ASP A 618 31.82 52.25 -9.68
CA ASP A 618 32.52 53.16 -8.77
C ASP A 618 33.81 53.74 -9.40
N MET A 619 34.55 52.93 -10.16
CA MET A 619 35.71 53.40 -10.93
C MET A 619 35.32 54.31 -12.10
N GLU A 620 34.17 54.09 -12.76
CA GLU A 620 33.65 54.95 -13.82
C GLU A 620 33.03 56.22 -13.25
N TYR A 621 32.39 56.18 -12.08
CA TYR A 621 31.93 57.35 -11.34
C TYR A 621 33.10 58.21 -10.87
N THR A 622 34.15 57.61 -10.30
CA THR A 622 35.36 58.35 -9.91
C THR A 622 36.14 58.85 -11.12
N LEU A 623 36.24 58.08 -12.21
CA LEU A 623 36.77 58.58 -13.49
C LEU A 623 35.89 59.67 -14.11
N SER A 624 34.57 59.63 -13.91
CA SER A 624 33.65 60.69 -14.32
C SER A 624 33.88 61.95 -13.47
N ARG A 625 34.04 61.82 -12.15
CA ARG A 625 34.45 62.91 -11.25
C ARG A 625 35.83 63.48 -11.59
N PHE A 626 36.78 62.65 -12.02
CA PHE A 626 38.10 63.12 -12.47
C PHE A 626 38.06 63.75 -13.86
N ARG A 627 37.22 63.24 -14.79
CA ARG A 627 36.94 63.88 -16.07
C ARG A 627 36.25 65.21 -15.85
N GLU A 628 35.22 65.27 -15.00
CA GLU A 628 34.50 66.46 -14.56
C GLU A 628 35.44 67.47 -13.89
N LEU A 629 36.35 67.04 -13.01
CA LEU A 629 37.35 67.93 -12.42
C LEU A 629 38.36 68.43 -13.46
N VAL A 630 38.78 67.59 -14.42
CA VAL A 630 39.70 68.01 -15.50
C VAL A 630 39.00 68.91 -16.51
N THR A 631 37.74 68.65 -16.85
CA THR A 631 36.93 69.57 -17.66
C THR A 631 36.68 70.84 -16.88
N ASN A 632 36.33 70.81 -15.60
CA ASN A 632 36.11 72.02 -14.81
C ASN A 632 37.40 72.83 -14.66
N LEU A 633 38.59 72.22 -14.59
CA LEU A 633 39.86 72.94 -14.63
C LEU A 633 40.23 73.44 -16.04
N GLN A 634 39.71 72.82 -17.11
CA GLN A 634 39.82 73.32 -18.48
C GLN A 634 38.83 74.46 -18.74
N THR A 635 37.61 74.34 -18.25
CA THR A 635 36.55 75.36 -18.20
C THR A 635 36.97 76.51 -17.33
N ASP A 636 37.60 76.33 -16.16
CA ASP A 636 38.19 77.43 -15.36
C ASP A 636 39.29 78.15 -16.16
N LEU A 637 40.12 77.42 -16.92
CA LEU A 637 41.12 78.00 -17.83
C LEU A 637 40.49 78.61 -19.11
N GLU A 638 39.25 78.27 -19.42
CA GLU A 638 38.46 78.79 -20.55
C GLU A 638 37.47 79.87 -20.12
N ASP A 639 37.13 80.01 -18.84
CA ASP A 639 36.36 81.06 -18.17
C ASP A 639 37.29 82.16 -17.66
N MET A 640 38.53 81.84 -17.31
CA MET A 640 39.62 82.82 -17.32
C MET A 640 39.91 83.35 -18.74
N ARG A 641 39.26 82.82 -19.79
CA ARG A 641 39.18 83.40 -21.15
C ARG A 641 37.77 83.89 -21.54
N ALA A 642 36.70 83.32 -20.97
CA ALA A 642 35.28 83.54 -21.30
C ALA A 642 34.49 84.31 -20.24
N SER A 643 35.16 84.78 -19.18
CA SER A 643 34.77 85.98 -18.41
C SER A 643 34.71 87.24 -19.29
N HIS A 644 35.20 87.16 -20.53
CA HIS A 644 34.92 88.09 -21.63
C HIS A 644 33.55 87.90 -22.32
N ALA A 645 32.76 86.88 -21.96
CA ALA A 645 31.58 86.37 -22.70
C ALA A 645 30.45 85.82 -21.78
N VAL A 646 30.08 86.59 -20.75
CA VAL A 646 29.19 86.14 -19.65
C VAL A 646 27.69 86.14 -20.03
N THR A 647 27.21 85.15 -20.80
CA THR A 647 25.79 85.08 -21.24
C THR A 647 25.15 83.66 -21.37
N GLU A 648 25.50 82.66 -20.55
CA GLU A 648 24.91 81.29 -20.71
C GLU A 648 24.44 80.57 -19.41
N SER A 649 24.69 81.15 -18.23
CA SER A 649 24.51 80.47 -16.92
C SER A 649 23.06 80.19 -16.46
N GLU A 650 22.05 80.51 -17.26
CA GLU A 650 20.63 80.23 -16.92
C GLU A 650 20.16 78.83 -17.37
N SER A 651 20.88 78.18 -18.30
CA SER A 651 20.47 76.91 -18.89
C SER A 651 20.73 75.69 -17.98
N GLU A 652 21.91 75.66 -17.34
CA GLU A 652 22.42 74.47 -16.64
C GLU A 652 21.67 74.14 -15.35
N GLN A 653 21.16 75.17 -14.66
CA GLN A 653 20.40 75.02 -13.41
C GLN A 653 19.04 74.31 -13.59
N LEU A 654 18.52 74.25 -14.82
CA LEU A 654 17.31 73.48 -15.14
C LEU A 654 17.66 72.01 -15.42
N ASN A 655 18.79 71.76 -16.09
CA ASN A 655 19.20 70.43 -16.52
C ASN A 655 19.61 69.53 -15.34
N SER A 656 20.32 70.10 -14.35
CA SER A 656 20.68 69.41 -13.09
C SER A 656 19.45 69.03 -12.26
N LYS A 657 18.49 69.94 -12.12
CA LYS A 657 17.20 69.67 -11.44
C LYS A 657 16.37 68.59 -12.15
N SER A 658 16.41 68.55 -13.48
CA SER A 658 15.73 67.50 -14.27
C SER A 658 16.32 66.11 -14.01
N ARG A 659 17.66 65.96 -13.97
CA ARG A 659 18.31 64.68 -13.64
C ARG A 659 17.99 64.22 -12.21
N ALA A 660 18.12 65.10 -11.21
CA ALA A 660 17.82 64.74 -9.82
C ALA A 660 16.35 64.29 -9.63
N MET A 661 15.41 64.88 -10.36
CA MET A 661 14.01 64.47 -10.37
C MET A 661 13.80 63.10 -11.05
N MET A 662 14.57 62.79 -12.09
CA MET A 662 14.52 61.50 -12.78
C MET A 662 15.09 60.35 -11.93
N ASP A 663 16.22 60.56 -11.26
CA ASP A 663 16.81 59.59 -10.33
C ASP A 663 15.89 59.30 -9.13
N LEU A 664 15.25 60.35 -8.58
CA LEU A 664 14.28 60.21 -7.50
C LEU A 664 13.05 59.40 -7.97
N ASN A 665 12.56 59.65 -9.18
CA ASN A 665 11.47 58.88 -9.79
C ASN A 665 11.86 57.41 -9.98
N MET A 666 13.06 57.10 -10.49
CA MET A 666 13.50 55.71 -10.66
C MET A 666 13.70 54.99 -9.32
N LYS A 667 14.22 55.68 -8.29
CA LYS A 667 14.28 55.14 -6.91
C LYS A 667 12.88 54.93 -6.32
N LEU A 668 11.91 55.81 -6.60
CA LEU A 668 10.51 55.60 -6.22
C LEU A 668 9.92 54.36 -6.91
N GLN A 669 10.19 54.16 -8.19
CA GLN A 669 9.69 53.00 -8.96
C GLN A 669 10.30 51.68 -8.46
N ILE A 670 11.60 51.65 -8.16
CA ILE A 670 12.26 50.47 -7.56
C ILE A 670 11.70 50.19 -6.16
N SER A 671 11.45 51.22 -5.36
CA SER A 671 10.82 51.09 -4.03
C SER A 671 9.37 50.56 -4.15
N ALA A 672 8.58 51.12 -5.08
CA ALA A 672 7.22 50.69 -5.34
C ALA A 672 7.15 49.25 -5.88
N ALA A 673 8.07 48.83 -6.75
CA ALA A 673 8.16 47.45 -7.24
C ALA A 673 8.54 46.48 -6.11
N LYS A 674 9.51 46.84 -5.25
CA LYS A 674 9.86 46.06 -4.05
C LYS A 674 8.72 45.99 -3.03
N ALA A 675 7.92 47.05 -2.90
CA ALA A 675 6.72 47.04 -2.08
C ALA A 675 5.63 46.14 -2.68
N GLN A 676 5.37 46.22 -3.99
CA GLN A 676 4.41 45.38 -4.70
C GLN A 676 4.79 43.89 -4.63
N ALA A 677 6.06 43.54 -4.83
CA ALA A 677 6.56 42.17 -4.65
C ALA A 677 6.28 41.68 -3.22
N LYS A 678 6.65 42.46 -2.18
CA LYS A 678 6.33 42.12 -0.78
C LYS A 678 4.83 42.02 -0.51
N THR A 679 3.98 42.82 -1.15
CA THR A 679 2.52 42.69 -1.04
C THR A 679 2.02 41.39 -1.66
N ILE A 680 2.55 40.99 -2.83
CA ILE A 680 2.24 39.71 -3.45
C ILE A 680 2.70 38.57 -2.54
N ASP A 681 3.94 38.59 -2.04
CA ASP A 681 4.46 37.57 -1.13
C ASP A 681 3.69 37.47 0.20
N LEU A 682 3.06 38.56 0.64
CA LEU A 682 2.22 38.59 1.85
C LEU A 682 0.80 38.07 1.58
N GLU A 683 0.19 38.39 0.44
CA GLU A 683 -1.10 37.82 0.06
C GLU A 683 -0.99 36.34 -0.36
N LEU A 684 0.16 35.89 -0.89
CA LEU A 684 0.47 34.48 -1.10
C LEU A 684 0.59 33.72 0.23
N ARG A 685 1.42 34.20 1.18
CA ARG A 685 1.50 33.60 2.53
C ARG A 685 0.18 33.64 3.29
N ARG A 686 -0.67 34.63 3.02
CA ARG A 686 -2.02 34.71 3.56
C ARG A 686 -2.94 33.64 2.95
N LEU A 687 -2.83 33.37 1.66
CA LEU A 687 -3.56 32.30 0.99
C LEU A 687 -3.09 30.93 1.51
N GLU A 688 -1.79 30.70 1.62
CA GLU A 688 -1.19 29.51 2.26
C GLU A 688 -1.72 29.32 3.70
N ALA A 689 -1.76 30.40 4.50
CA ALA A 689 -2.31 30.36 5.85
C ALA A 689 -3.82 30.08 5.88
N GLN A 690 -4.59 30.59 4.92
CA GLN A 690 -6.03 30.31 4.80
C GLN A 690 -6.33 28.89 4.31
N GLU A 691 -5.47 28.32 3.45
CA GLU A 691 -5.53 26.92 3.03
C GLU A 691 -5.18 26.01 4.21
N ALA A 692 -4.12 26.32 4.96
CA ALA A 692 -3.75 25.60 6.17
C ALA A 692 -4.84 25.69 7.27
N GLU A 693 -5.48 26.84 7.43
CA GLU A 693 -6.61 27.04 8.36
C GLU A 693 -7.81 26.18 7.95
N GLN A 694 -8.23 26.23 6.68
CA GLN A 694 -9.33 25.40 6.15
C GLN A 694 -9.03 23.90 6.21
N HIS A 695 -7.80 23.49 5.87
CA HIS A 695 -7.36 22.12 5.98
C HIS A 695 -7.41 21.64 7.44
N LEU A 696 -7.01 22.48 8.40
CA LEU A 696 -7.05 22.18 9.82
C LEU A 696 -8.49 22.20 10.39
N GLU A 697 -9.39 23.05 9.87
CA GLU A 697 -10.84 22.95 10.15
C GLU A 697 -11.44 21.64 9.65
N ILE A 698 -11.09 21.21 8.44
CA ILE A 698 -11.53 19.94 7.86
C ILE A 698 -10.97 18.76 8.65
N VAL A 699 -9.67 18.74 8.96
CA VAL A 699 -9.01 17.66 9.72
C VAL A 699 -9.62 17.52 11.12
N LYS A 700 -9.99 18.61 11.80
CA LYS A 700 -10.68 18.57 13.10
C LYS A 700 -11.97 17.73 13.07
N LEU A 701 -12.67 17.64 11.94
CA LEU A 701 -13.88 16.81 11.79
C LEU A 701 -13.60 15.30 11.75
N PHE A 702 -12.33 14.90 11.58
CA PHE A 702 -11.88 13.51 11.58
C PHE A 702 -11.13 13.10 12.85
N LEU A 703 -10.93 14.03 13.80
CA LEU A 703 -10.27 13.74 15.08
C LEU A 703 -11.28 13.08 16.06
N PRO A 704 -10.86 12.08 16.85
CA PRO A 704 -11.71 11.50 17.90
C PRO A 704 -12.09 12.52 18.98
N GLU A 705 -13.18 12.26 19.71
CA GLU A 705 -13.61 13.11 20.84
C GLU A 705 -12.56 13.21 21.96
N THR A 706 -11.61 12.27 22.05
CA THR A 706 -10.46 12.36 22.97
C THR A 706 -9.46 13.45 22.61
N TYR A 707 -9.51 14.03 21.40
CA TYR A 707 -8.76 15.26 21.11
C TYR A 707 -9.32 16.47 21.88
N GLN A 708 -10.60 16.44 22.28
CA GLN A 708 -11.26 17.59 22.89
C GLN A 708 -10.67 17.97 24.26
N THR A 709 -10.13 16.99 25.01
CA THR A 709 -9.36 17.21 26.25
C THR A 709 -7.97 17.73 25.94
N ASP A 710 -7.29 17.08 25.01
CA ASP A 710 -5.86 17.30 24.74
C ASP A 710 -5.63 18.63 23.96
N ARG A 711 -6.69 19.20 23.38
CA ARG A 711 -6.70 20.42 22.55
C ARG A 711 -6.10 21.64 23.25
N ASP A 712 -6.49 21.93 24.49
CA ASP A 712 -6.09 23.19 25.14
C ASP A 712 -4.62 23.13 25.60
N SER A 713 -4.11 21.95 25.93
CA SER A 713 -2.67 21.69 26.12
C SER A 713 -1.87 21.82 24.81
N VAL A 714 -2.39 21.34 23.67
CA VAL A 714 -1.79 21.60 22.35
C VAL A 714 -1.76 23.12 22.04
N LEU A 715 -2.81 23.85 22.40
CA LEU A 715 -2.84 25.31 22.25
C LEU A 715 -1.88 26.01 23.23
N ALA A 716 -1.67 25.49 24.44
CA ALA A 716 -0.66 25.99 25.38
C ALA A 716 0.76 25.83 24.82
N LEU A 717 1.12 24.65 24.30
CA LEU A 717 2.39 24.40 23.60
C LEU A 717 2.63 25.40 22.45
N LEU A 718 1.61 25.62 21.62
CA LEU A 718 1.68 26.59 20.52
C LEU A 718 1.75 28.04 21.01
N ARG A 719 1.13 28.37 22.16
CA ARG A 719 1.26 29.69 22.82
C ARG A 719 2.68 29.88 23.33
N PHE A 720 3.32 28.90 24.00
CA PHE A 720 4.72 28.99 24.41
C PHE A 720 5.68 29.22 23.23
N ARG A 721 5.60 28.41 22.16
CA ARG A 721 6.43 28.62 20.95
C ARG A 721 6.22 30.01 20.33
N ARG A 722 4.99 30.52 20.36
CA ARG A 722 4.64 31.86 19.86
C ARG A 722 5.12 32.99 20.78
N LEU A 723 5.20 32.77 22.09
CA LEU A 723 5.82 33.69 23.05
C LEU A 723 7.34 33.75 22.86
N ALA A 724 8.03 32.60 22.78
CA ALA A 724 9.47 32.53 22.50
C ALA A 724 9.83 33.29 21.22
N PHE A 725 9.12 33.05 20.12
CA PHE A 725 9.32 33.78 18.86
C PHE A 725 9.13 35.31 19.02
N LYS A 726 8.08 35.75 19.73
CA LYS A 726 7.81 37.17 19.98
C LYS A 726 8.87 37.82 20.87
N ALA A 727 9.34 37.11 21.90
CA ALA A 727 10.40 37.57 22.78
C ALA A 727 11.72 37.72 22.03
N ASN A 728 12.11 36.72 21.22
CA ASN A 728 13.31 36.77 20.40
C ASN A 728 13.26 37.84 19.30
N LEU A 729 12.09 38.07 18.69
CA LEU A 729 11.89 39.14 17.71
C LEU A 729 12.10 40.52 18.36
N LEU A 730 11.50 40.75 19.53
CA LEU A 730 11.65 42.01 20.27
C LEU A 730 13.08 42.19 20.81
N ASN A 731 13.69 41.13 21.33
CA ASN A 731 15.10 41.09 21.76
C ASN A 731 16.03 41.50 20.61
N SER A 732 15.83 40.93 19.42
CA SER A 732 16.65 41.22 18.24
C SER A 732 16.61 42.71 17.86
N PHE A 733 15.43 43.34 17.83
CA PHE A 733 15.31 44.77 17.50
C PHE A 733 15.79 45.70 18.61
N ILE A 734 15.54 45.40 19.88
CA ILE A 734 16.11 46.20 20.99
C ILE A 734 17.63 46.05 20.99
N LYS A 735 18.17 44.87 20.70
CA LYS A 735 19.61 44.61 20.57
C LYS A 735 20.22 45.32 19.35
N GLU A 736 19.48 45.52 18.26
CA GLU A 736 19.92 46.37 17.14
C GLU A 736 20.02 47.85 17.57
N ARG A 737 19.01 48.38 18.28
CA ARG A 737 19.03 49.74 18.87
C ARG A 737 20.21 49.93 19.83
N VAL A 738 20.35 49.02 20.79
CA VAL A 738 21.35 49.07 21.88
C VAL A 738 22.80 48.90 21.38
N ASN A 739 23.01 48.23 20.23
CA ASN A 739 24.32 48.17 19.56
C ASN A 739 24.59 49.37 18.63
N GLY A 740 23.62 50.26 18.43
CA GLY A 740 23.81 51.51 17.71
C GLY A 740 24.68 52.50 18.48
N GLN A 741 24.92 53.67 17.88
CA GLN A 741 25.40 54.82 18.65
C GLN A 741 24.20 55.49 19.32
N PRO A 742 24.13 55.58 20.66
CA PRO A 742 23.03 56.25 21.33
C PRO A 742 23.01 57.74 20.96
N HIS A 743 21.81 58.31 20.85
CA HIS A 743 21.69 59.75 20.66
C HIS A 743 22.19 60.47 21.92
N PRO A 744 22.95 61.57 21.81
CA PRO A 744 23.42 62.30 22.98
C PRO A 744 22.26 62.73 23.89
N GLY A 745 22.27 62.26 25.15
CA GLY A 745 21.20 62.49 26.11
C GLY A 745 20.13 61.39 26.18
N HIS A 746 20.31 60.28 25.44
CA HIS A 746 19.43 59.10 25.44
C HIS A 746 20.22 57.80 25.74
N GLU A 747 21.24 57.87 26.60
CA GLU A 747 21.96 56.68 27.06
C GLU A 747 21.17 55.87 28.10
N ASP A 748 20.24 56.50 28.80
CA ASP A 748 19.30 55.85 29.72
C ASP A 748 18.36 54.85 29.00
N ASP A 749 17.84 55.23 27.83
CA ASP A 749 17.10 54.34 26.93
C ASP A 749 17.95 53.10 26.54
N THR A 750 19.27 53.27 26.40
CA THR A 750 20.20 52.16 26.11
C THR A 750 20.39 51.24 27.32
N PHE A 751 20.53 51.80 28.53
CA PHE A 751 20.64 51.02 29.77
C PHE A 751 19.33 50.28 30.11
N ALA A 752 18.19 50.90 29.81
CA ALA A 752 16.88 50.26 29.90
C ALA A 752 16.69 49.17 28.84
N GLY A 753 17.20 49.38 27.62
CA GLY A 753 17.24 48.37 26.56
C GLY A 753 18.04 47.14 26.96
N CYS A 754 19.19 47.31 27.62
CA CYS A 754 19.97 46.21 28.21
C CYS A 754 19.16 45.37 29.22
N ASP A 755 18.42 46.01 30.13
CA ASP A 755 17.54 45.33 31.11
C ASP A 755 16.35 44.62 30.42
N ALA A 756 15.76 45.23 29.38
CA ALA A 756 14.73 44.59 28.56
C ALA A 756 15.26 43.36 27.80
N ILE A 757 16.49 43.41 27.25
CA ILE A 757 17.13 42.28 26.56
C ILE A 757 17.30 41.09 27.51
N ASP A 758 17.85 41.30 28.70
CA ASP A 758 18.07 40.21 29.67
C ASP A 758 16.75 39.52 30.06
N LYS A 759 15.69 40.31 30.30
CA LYS A 759 14.35 39.79 30.62
C LYS A 759 13.67 39.10 29.43
N LEU A 760 13.93 39.54 28.19
CA LEU A 760 13.43 38.86 26.99
C LEU A 760 14.18 37.55 26.71
N THR A 761 15.48 37.49 27.02
CA THR A 761 16.24 36.23 27.02
C THR A 761 15.63 35.25 28.02
N TRP A 762 15.29 35.70 29.24
CA TRP A 762 14.58 34.90 30.24
C TRP A 762 13.22 34.39 29.72
N VAL A 763 12.40 35.28 29.14
CA VAL A 763 11.06 34.90 28.65
C VAL A 763 11.14 33.91 27.49
N SER A 764 12.13 33.99 26.58
CA SER A 764 12.33 32.92 25.59
C SER A 764 12.77 31.63 26.25
N ALA A 765 13.88 31.64 27.00
CA ALA A 765 14.46 30.42 27.55
C ALA A 765 13.45 29.67 28.45
N MET A 766 12.63 30.38 29.22
CA MET A 766 11.56 29.77 30.01
C MET A 766 10.45 29.19 29.12
N CYS A 767 10.05 29.86 28.03
CA CYS A 767 9.12 29.28 27.05
C CYS A 767 9.71 28.03 26.39
N ASP A 768 11.00 28.02 26.09
CA ASP A 768 11.69 26.89 25.47
C ASP A 768 11.78 25.69 26.44
N ARG A 769 12.01 25.92 27.74
CA ARG A 769 11.86 24.90 28.80
C ARG A 769 10.44 24.32 28.86
N PHE A 770 9.41 25.16 28.84
CA PHE A 770 8.02 24.66 28.78
C PHE A 770 7.73 23.89 27.50
N VAL A 771 8.27 24.31 26.35
CA VAL A 771 8.14 23.57 25.08
C VAL A 771 8.76 22.19 25.19
N ASN A 772 9.92 22.04 25.83
CA ASN A 772 10.57 20.75 26.03
C ASN A 772 9.80 19.89 27.05
N ALA A 773 9.46 20.44 28.22
CA ALA A 773 8.67 19.74 29.24
C ALA A 773 7.31 19.25 28.71
N ILE A 774 6.62 20.03 27.86
CA ILE A 774 5.35 19.63 27.22
C ILE A 774 5.58 18.65 26.06
N SER A 775 6.77 18.66 25.44
CA SER A 775 7.14 17.71 24.37
C SER A 775 7.65 16.37 24.89
N HIS A 776 8.03 16.26 26.17
CA HIS A 776 8.61 15.05 26.77
C HIS A 776 7.97 14.69 28.14
N CYS A 777 6.68 14.93 28.31
CA CYS A 777 5.92 14.51 29.50
C CYS A 777 5.02 13.28 29.24
N SER A 778 4.45 12.71 30.29
CA SER A 778 3.43 11.67 30.17
C SER A 778 2.09 12.24 29.66
N ILE A 779 1.20 11.40 29.12
CA ILE A 779 -0.13 11.83 28.66
C ILE A 779 -0.95 12.46 29.82
N GLU A 780 -0.81 11.95 31.05
CA GLU A 780 -1.45 12.53 32.24
C GLU A 780 -0.87 13.89 32.64
N GLN A 781 0.44 14.10 32.47
CA GLN A 781 1.08 15.40 32.68
C GLN A 781 0.67 16.39 31.58
N PHE A 782 0.58 15.93 30.33
CA PHE A 782 0.18 16.75 29.18
C PHE A 782 -1.22 17.36 29.38
N ALA A 783 -2.18 16.60 29.91
CA ALA A 783 -3.52 17.10 30.22
C ALA A 783 -3.52 18.27 31.23
N LYS A 784 -2.56 18.31 32.17
CA LYS A 784 -2.48 19.37 33.20
C LYS A 784 -2.11 20.75 32.63
N TYR A 785 -1.62 20.82 31.39
CA TYR A 785 -1.25 22.08 30.74
C TYR A 785 -2.44 22.88 30.15
N GLU A 786 -3.69 22.41 30.30
CA GLU A 786 -4.88 23.14 29.85
C GLU A 786 -5.01 24.55 30.49
N GLY A 787 -4.66 24.70 31.77
CA GLY A 787 -4.72 25.98 32.48
C GLY A 787 -3.68 27.00 32.00
N ALA A 788 -2.47 26.52 31.69
CA ALA A 788 -1.36 27.33 31.21
C ALA A 788 -1.67 28.11 29.93
N LEU A 789 -2.60 27.60 29.09
CA LEU A 789 -3.13 28.34 27.95
C LEU A 789 -3.67 29.71 28.37
N TYR A 790 -4.51 29.76 29.40
CA TYR A 790 -5.23 30.97 29.82
C TYR A 790 -4.34 31.90 30.65
N GLU A 791 -3.51 31.33 31.53
CA GLU A 791 -2.61 32.10 32.42
C GLU A 791 -1.52 32.89 31.67
N LEU A 792 -1.11 32.42 30.49
CA LEU A 792 -0.15 33.12 29.62
C LEU A 792 -0.76 34.24 28.75
N GLU A 793 -2.08 34.40 28.72
CA GLU A 793 -2.73 35.43 27.89
C GLU A 793 -2.32 36.88 28.23
N PRO A 794 -2.11 37.27 29.52
CA PRO A 794 -1.55 38.57 29.86
C PRO A 794 -0.14 38.80 29.27
N VAL A 795 0.73 37.77 29.31
CA VAL A 795 2.09 37.83 28.77
C VAL A 795 2.07 37.98 27.24
N GLU A 796 1.22 37.20 26.55
CA GLU A 796 1.04 37.35 25.10
C GLU A 796 0.56 38.76 24.71
N ARG A 797 -0.42 39.29 25.46
CA ARG A 797 -0.99 40.61 25.23
C ARG A 797 0.05 41.72 25.43
N ALA A 798 0.91 41.59 26.42
CA ALA A 798 1.98 42.53 26.70
C ALA A 798 3.05 42.53 25.59
N LEU A 799 3.55 41.35 25.18
CA LEU A 799 4.46 41.18 24.05
C LEU A 799 3.89 41.75 22.73
N ASN A 800 2.60 41.54 22.45
CA ASN A 800 1.93 42.15 21.30
C ASN A 800 1.96 43.69 21.38
N GLY A 801 1.69 44.25 22.57
CA GLY A 801 1.71 45.70 22.80
C GLY A 801 3.08 46.33 22.54
N TRP A 802 4.16 45.71 23.01
CA TRP A 802 5.52 46.21 22.78
C TRP A 802 5.96 46.03 21.31
N ILE A 803 5.53 44.95 20.63
CA ILE A 803 5.77 44.77 19.18
C ILE A 803 5.02 45.83 18.36
N ASP A 804 3.79 46.18 18.72
CA ASP A 804 3.05 47.26 18.04
C ASP A 804 3.57 48.67 18.41
N GLY A 805 4.16 48.86 19.59
CA GLY A 805 4.93 50.06 19.95
C GLY A 805 6.19 50.21 19.10
N LEU A 806 6.99 49.13 18.98
CA LEU A 806 8.17 49.07 18.13
C LEU A 806 7.83 49.37 16.66
N ARG A 807 6.71 48.84 16.14
CA ARG A 807 6.21 49.11 14.77
C ARG A 807 5.83 50.57 14.50
N ARG A 808 5.61 51.37 15.55
CA ARG A 808 5.31 52.82 15.46
C ARG A 808 6.51 53.70 15.79
N ASP A 809 7.63 53.10 16.19
CA ASP A 809 8.76 53.78 16.82
C ASP A 809 8.41 54.47 18.16
N GLU A 810 7.38 53.96 18.85
CA GLU A 810 6.84 54.46 20.13
C GLU A 810 7.18 53.56 21.33
N LEU A 811 8.09 52.59 21.16
CA LEU A 811 8.54 51.72 22.25
C LEU A 811 9.20 52.55 23.36
N LYS A 812 8.95 52.16 24.62
CA LYS A 812 9.62 52.71 25.80
C LYS A 812 10.30 51.60 26.56
N GLU A 813 11.59 51.47 26.35
CA GLU A 813 12.44 50.38 26.83
C GLU A 813 12.36 50.22 28.36
N GLN A 814 12.36 51.33 29.12
CA GLN A 814 12.21 51.31 30.59
C GLN A 814 10.83 50.80 31.05
N GLN A 815 9.76 51.16 30.33
CA GLN A 815 8.42 50.65 30.65
C GLN A 815 8.34 49.16 30.33
N CYS A 816 8.80 48.76 29.13
CA CYS A 816 8.88 47.36 28.71
C CYS A 816 9.63 46.50 29.75
N ALA A 817 10.80 46.92 30.22
CA ALA A 817 11.58 46.19 31.22
C ALA A 817 10.88 46.09 32.60
N SER A 818 10.04 47.06 32.96
CA SER A 818 9.23 47.03 34.19
C SER A 818 8.00 46.10 34.08
N GLU A 819 7.41 45.99 32.90
CA GLU A 819 6.27 45.11 32.64
C GLU A 819 6.72 43.66 32.41
N LEU A 820 7.88 43.46 31.78
CA LEU A 820 8.53 42.16 31.65
C LEU A 820 8.80 41.51 33.01
N GLN A 821 9.18 42.29 34.05
CA GLN A 821 9.36 41.75 35.40
C GLN A 821 8.09 41.08 35.95
N ARG A 822 6.89 41.60 35.63
CA ARG A 822 5.61 40.97 36.00
C ARG A 822 5.36 39.68 35.20
N SER A 823 5.83 39.62 33.96
CA SER A 823 5.73 38.43 33.11
C SER A 823 6.66 37.31 33.58
N VAL A 824 7.90 37.67 33.96
CA VAL A 824 8.89 36.78 34.60
C VAL A 824 8.31 36.16 35.87
N ALA A 825 7.75 36.97 36.78
CA ALA A 825 7.17 36.47 38.03
C ALA A 825 6.00 35.49 37.81
N LEU A 826 5.10 35.78 36.86
CA LEU A 826 3.99 34.89 36.50
C LEU A 826 4.50 33.55 35.94
N MET A 827 5.48 33.60 35.02
CA MET A 827 6.04 32.42 34.38
C MET A 827 6.93 31.58 35.31
N SER A 828 7.59 32.19 36.30
CA SER A 828 8.31 31.47 37.36
C SER A 828 7.34 30.60 38.16
N HIS A 829 6.24 31.20 38.62
CA HIS A 829 5.22 30.47 39.38
C HIS A 829 4.58 29.35 38.56
N LEU A 830 4.28 29.61 37.27
CA LEU A 830 3.81 28.57 36.35
C LEU A 830 4.85 27.43 36.19
N GLY A 831 6.14 27.76 36.26
CA GLY A 831 7.24 26.80 36.20
C GLY A 831 7.26 25.89 37.43
N GLU A 832 7.24 26.50 38.62
CA GLU A 832 7.16 25.82 39.93
C GLU A 832 5.96 24.87 40.05
N VAL A 833 4.86 25.15 39.34
CA VAL A 833 3.62 24.36 39.37
C VAL A 833 3.59 23.21 38.34
N HIS A 834 4.16 23.41 37.15
CA HIS A 834 3.99 22.47 36.02
C HIS A 834 5.25 21.72 35.58
N ILE A 835 6.45 22.26 35.80
CA ILE A 835 7.71 21.60 35.40
C ILE A 835 8.12 20.65 36.54
N SER A 836 8.36 19.37 36.21
CA SER A 836 8.79 18.36 37.17
C SER A 836 10.29 18.43 37.44
N ASN A 837 10.73 18.03 38.64
CA ASN A 837 12.12 18.06 39.08
C ASN A 837 12.94 16.84 38.58
N ASP A 838 12.79 16.50 37.30
CA ASP A 838 13.44 15.36 36.64
C ASP A 838 14.78 15.78 35.99
N LEU A 839 15.64 14.80 35.65
CA LEU A 839 16.97 15.06 35.06
C LEU A 839 16.92 15.83 33.73
N GLU A 840 15.90 15.61 32.90
CA GLU A 840 15.71 16.41 31.68
C GLU A 840 15.40 17.88 32.02
N SER A 841 14.43 18.12 32.89
CA SER A 841 14.08 19.47 33.35
C SER A 841 15.27 20.19 33.98
N PHE A 842 16.12 19.48 34.72
CA PHE A 842 17.36 20.00 35.30
C PHE A 842 18.40 20.36 34.21
N ALA A 843 18.60 19.52 33.19
CA ALA A 843 19.49 19.83 32.07
C ALA A 843 19.05 21.09 31.31
N ASP A 844 17.74 21.28 31.14
CA ASP A 844 17.14 22.46 30.53
C ASP A 844 17.22 23.71 31.43
N ASP A 845 17.05 23.55 32.75
CA ASP A 845 17.16 24.60 33.77
C ASP A 845 18.59 25.16 33.87
N VAL A 846 19.59 24.28 33.94
CA VAL A 846 21.02 24.65 33.93
C VAL A 846 21.42 25.32 32.61
N HIS A 847 20.94 24.81 31.47
CA HIS A 847 21.17 25.44 30.17
C HIS A 847 20.54 26.85 30.10
N MET A 848 19.34 27.04 30.64
CA MET A 848 18.69 28.36 30.75
C MET A 848 19.52 29.36 31.57
N ARG A 849 20.00 28.98 32.77
CA ARG A 849 20.87 29.85 33.58
C ARG A 849 22.13 30.27 32.82
N CYS A 850 22.73 29.34 32.06
CA CYS A 850 23.92 29.64 31.26
C CYS A 850 23.66 30.64 30.13
N LEU A 851 22.48 30.62 29.51
CA LEU A 851 22.05 31.63 28.53
C LEU A 851 21.86 33.01 29.19
N LEU A 852 21.28 33.04 30.40
CA LEU A 852 21.09 34.27 31.18
C LEU A 852 22.44 34.88 31.60
N MET A 853 23.35 34.08 32.12
CA MET A 853 24.74 34.47 32.40
C MET A 853 25.45 35.06 31.17
N GLN A 854 25.21 34.50 29.98
CA GLN A 854 25.74 35.04 28.73
C GLN A 854 25.09 36.38 28.32
N SER A 855 23.79 36.55 28.59
CA SER A 855 23.05 37.82 28.39
C SER A 855 23.54 38.91 29.34
N HIS A 856 23.57 38.63 30.64
CA HIS A 856 24.05 39.54 31.69
C HIS A 856 25.46 40.09 31.39
N LEU A 857 26.38 39.25 30.88
CA LEU A 857 27.73 39.67 30.52
C LEU A 857 27.80 40.50 29.22
N GLU A 858 26.91 40.26 28.24
CA GLU A 858 26.75 41.16 27.07
C GLU A 858 26.18 42.52 27.49
N SER A 859 25.10 42.48 28.27
CA SER A 859 24.35 43.61 28.83
C SER A 859 25.28 44.51 29.64
N ALA A 860 26.10 43.94 30.53
CA ALA A 860 27.14 44.65 31.28
C ALA A 860 28.22 45.27 30.37
N ALA A 861 28.75 44.53 29.39
CA ALA A 861 29.81 45.01 28.51
C ALA A 861 29.34 46.15 27.58
N THR A 862 28.09 46.08 27.10
CA THR A 862 27.49 47.11 26.24
C THR A 862 27.13 48.35 27.05
N THR A 863 26.59 48.17 28.25
CA THR A 863 26.36 49.24 29.23
C THR A 863 27.65 50.01 29.54
N PHE A 864 28.76 49.34 29.87
CA PHE A 864 30.04 50.02 30.08
C PHE A 864 30.61 50.70 28.83
N HIS A 865 30.34 50.18 27.63
CA HIS A 865 30.73 50.82 26.38
C HIS A 865 29.97 52.13 26.14
N ALA A 866 28.65 52.15 26.34
CA ALA A 866 27.84 53.36 26.27
C ALA A 866 28.24 54.38 27.35
N THR A 867 28.40 53.95 28.61
CA THR A 867 28.87 54.80 29.72
C THR A 867 30.24 55.43 29.42
N ARG A 868 31.17 54.65 28.85
CA ARG A 868 32.47 55.17 28.40
C ARG A 868 32.30 56.23 27.31
N ALA A 869 31.52 55.94 26.27
CA ALA A 869 31.32 56.87 25.16
C ALA A 869 30.68 58.19 25.60
N MET A 870 29.68 58.13 26.49
CA MET A 870 29.05 59.28 27.14
C MET A 870 30.08 60.14 27.89
N VAL A 871 30.86 59.54 28.79
CA VAL A 871 31.88 60.25 29.57
C VAL A 871 32.93 60.89 28.66
N GLN A 872 33.44 60.17 27.64
CA GLN A 872 34.47 60.70 26.74
C GLN A 872 33.94 61.79 25.78
N ARG A 873 32.62 61.88 25.58
CA ARG A 873 31.95 62.94 24.81
C ARG A 873 31.70 64.21 25.64
N VAL A 874 31.32 64.06 26.91
CA VAL A 874 30.99 65.19 27.80
C VAL A 874 32.24 65.76 28.50
N VAL A 875 33.25 64.94 28.76
CA VAL A 875 34.54 65.34 29.34
C VAL A 875 35.67 64.98 28.36
N PRO A 876 36.01 65.86 27.41
CA PRO A 876 37.20 65.71 26.57
C PRO A 876 38.49 65.75 27.42
N PRO A 877 39.55 65.02 27.04
CA PRO A 877 40.84 65.11 27.73
C PRO A 877 41.43 66.52 27.59
N ALA A 878 41.98 67.06 28.68
CA ALA A 878 42.53 68.43 28.70
C ALA A 878 43.87 68.57 27.92
N GLY A 879 44.49 67.44 27.54
CA GLY A 879 45.72 67.34 26.77
C GLY A 879 46.25 65.91 26.80
N ASP A 880 47.38 65.63 26.14
CA ASP A 880 48.01 64.30 26.19
C ASP A 880 48.45 63.91 27.61
N ASP A 881 48.78 64.88 28.47
CA ASP A 881 49.24 64.69 29.86
C ASP A 881 48.10 64.52 30.90
N ASP A 882 46.85 64.38 30.48
CA ASP A 882 45.70 64.20 31.39
C ASP A 882 45.67 62.77 31.99
N GLU A 883 46.40 62.57 33.09
CA GLU A 883 46.53 61.27 33.77
C GLU A 883 45.18 60.66 34.18
N LEU A 884 44.18 61.48 34.54
CA LEU A 884 42.86 61.01 34.98
C LEU A 884 42.02 60.56 33.78
N ALA A 885 42.02 61.31 32.67
CA ALA A 885 41.40 60.88 31.43
C ALA A 885 42.04 59.58 30.92
N GLN A 886 43.37 59.48 30.96
CA GLN A 886 44.08 58.25 30.61
C GLN A 886 43.75 57.08 31.55
N TYR A 887 43.64 57.31 32.87
CA TYR A 887 43.26 56.29 33.84
C TYR A 887 41.86 55.75 33.54
N PHE A 888 40.88 56.63 33.38
CA PHE A 888 39.49 56.26 33.03
C PHE A 888 39.44 55.49 31.71
N ALA A 889 40.10 55.99 30.65
CA ALA A 889 40.10 55.38 29.32
C ALA A 889 40.77 53.99 29.29
N ARG A 890 41.80 53.75 30.10
CA ARG A 890 42.47 52.44 30.23
C ARG A 890 41.64 51.46 31.09
N LYS A 891 41.05 51.93 32.19
CA LYS A 891 40.28 51.10 33.13
C LYS A 891 38.92 50.68 32.59
N SER A 892 38.20 51.58 31.91
CA SER A 892 36.97 51.25 31.20
C SER A 892 37.20 50.22 30.08
N GLU A 893 38.31 50.33 29.33
CA GLU A 893 38.64 49.31 28.31
C GLU A 893 38.97 47.95 28.92
N ALA A 894 39.72 47.92 30.02
CA ALA A 894 40.02 46.69 30.75
C ALA A 894 38.74 46.01 31.26
N VAL A 895 37.77 46.79 31.75
CA VAL A 895 36.43 46.31 32.13
C VAL A 895 35.70 45.70 30.93
N ILE A 896 35.50 46.46 29.84
CA ILE A 896 34.76 45.98 28.66
C ILE A 896 35.42 44.73 28.07
N THR A 897 36.76 44.71 27.99
CA THR A 897 37.54 43.59 27.45
C THR A 897 37.45 42.36 28.36
N GLN A 898 37.58 42.51 29.68
CA GLN A 898 37.50 41.37 30.59
C GLN A 898 36.08 40.80 30.64
N THR A 899 35.03 41.63 30.69
CA THR A 899 33.64 41.16 30.70
C THR A 899 33.30 40.40 29.41
N ARG A 900 33.78 40.88 28.25
CA ARG A 900 33.69 40.15 26.97
C ARG A 900 34.46 38.83 26.99
N SER A 901 35.62 38.76 27.65
CA SER A 901 36.37 37.51 27.84
C SER A 901 35.59 36.50 28.67
N THR A 902 35.00 36.93 29.80
CA THR A 902 34.14 36.08 30.66
C THR A 902 32.91 35.58 29.89
N LYS A 903 32.28 36.43 29.08
CA LYS A 903 31.17 36.04 28.17
C LYS A 903 31.57 34.94 27.19
N VAL A 904 32.82 34.93 26.70
CA VAL A 904 33.33 33.87 25.80
C VAL A 904 33.51 32.54 26.54
N ILE A 905 33.75 32.55 27.87
CA ILE A 905 33.77 31.33 28.68
C ILE A 905 32.33 30.82 28.89
N ALA A 906 31.39 31.68 29.29
CA ALA A 906 29.97 31.33 29.40
C ALA A 906 29.42 30.77 28.07
N GLY A 907 29.78 31.37 26.93
CA GLY A 907 29.40 30.88 25.60
C GLY A 907 30.04 29.55 25.17
N LYS A 908 31.04 29.03 25.89
CA LYS A 908 31.51 27.63 25.74
C LYS A 908 30.67 26.69 26.58
N MET A 909 30.40 27.07 27.84
CA MET A 909 29.57 26.32 28.79
C MET A 909 28.15 26.08 28.24
N VAL A 910 27.50 27.12 27.68
CA VAL A 910 26.20 26.99 26.98
C VAL A 910 26.23 25.88 25.93
N ARG A 911 27.26 25.85 25.07
CA ARG A 911 27.40 24.87 23.98
C ARG A 911 27.75 23.47 24.47
N ALA A 912 28.54 23.36 25.54
CA ALA A 912 28.87 22.06 26.14
C ALA A 912 27.61 21.43 26.76
N LEU A 913 26.81 22.22 27.49
CA LEU A 913 25.51 21.80 28.03
C LEU A 913 24.49 21.51 26.92
N GLU A 914 24.53 22.24 25.80
CA GLU A 914 23.71 21.96 24.62
C GLU A 914 24.07 20.61 23.97
N ASP A 915 25.37 20.31 23.82
CA ASP A 915 25.88 19.03 23.30
C ASP A 915 25.57 17.86 24.24
N LEU A 916 25.72 18.03 25.57
CA LEU A 916 25.24 17.06 26.56
C LEU A 916 23.73 16.82 26.44
N LYS A 917 22.93 17.90 26.39
CA LYS A 917 21.47 17.82 26.27
C LYS A 917 21.03 17.16 24.97
N LEU A 918 21.75 17.35 23.86
CA LEU A 918 21.50 16.68 22.57
C LEU A 918 21.83 15.17 22.60
N ARG A 919 22.73 14.74 23.50
CA ARG A 919 23.08 13.34 23.77
C ARG A 919 22.25 12.71 24.89
N SER A 920 21.24 13.42 25.41
CA SER A 920 20.43 13.01 26.58
C SER A 920 21.26 12.77 27.85
N LEU A 921 22.31 13.57 28.03
CA LEU A 921 23.12 13.65 29.24
C LEU A 921 22.79 14.94 30.02
N SER A 922 22.64 14.83 31.34
CA SER A 922 22.63 15.96 32.28
C SER A 922 23.91 15.98 33.10
N LEU A 923 24.21 17.08 33.79
CA LEU A 923 25.12 17.05 34.94
C LEU A 923 24.43 16.39 36.15
N THR A 924 25.16 16.18 37.25
CA THR A 924 24.59 15.80 38.55
C THR A 924 23.77 16.96 39.16
N PRO A 925 22.57 16.70 39.74
CA PRO A 925 21.75 17.74 40.38
C PRO A 925 22.44 18.53 41.49
N ASP A 926 23.43 17.93 42.17
CA ASP A 926 24.26 18.57 43.20
C ASP A 926 24.98 19.85 42.70
N THR A 927 25.07 20.04 41.38
CA THR A 927 25.73 21.19 40.75
C THR A 927 24.82 22.43 40.65
N LEU A 928 23.52 22.30 40.94
CA LEU A 928 22.52 23.38 40.81
C LEU A 928 22.92 24.66 41.54
N GLU A 929 23.31 24.55 42.82
CA GLU A 929 23.65 25.70 43.66
C GLU A 929 24.82 26.52 43.07
N ALA A 930 25.78 25.85 42.41
CA ALA A 930 26.90 26.53 41.77
C ALA A 930 26.48 27.30 40.50
N PHE A 931 25.50 26.80 39.74
CA PHE A 931 24.90 27.55 38.62
C PHE A 931 24.04 28.72 39.10
N GLU A 932 23.28 28.57 40.20
CA GLU A 932 22.50 29.64 40.81
C GLU A 932 23.40 30.77 41.33
N GLN A 933 24.42 30.44 42.14
CA GLN A 933 25.39 31.43 42.63
C GLN A 933 26.12 32.16 41.49
N ALA A 934 26.39 31.49 40.36
CA ALA A 934 27.05 32.09 39.21
C ALA A 934 26.08 32.92 38.35
N GLU A 935 24.80 32.55 38.27
CA GLU A 935 23.75 33.39 37.67
C GLU A 935 23.57 34.68 38.46
N ASP A 936 23.28 34.59 39.77
CA ASP A 936 23.13 35.74 40.68
C ASP A 936 24.32 36.70 40.56
N ALA A 937 25.54 36.16 40.60
CA ALA A 937 26.75 36.99 40.53
C ALA A 937 26.98 37.62 39.13
N THR A 938 26.49 37.01 38.04
CA THR A 938 26.42 37.71 36.73
C THR A 938 25.34 38.78 36.69
N GLN A 939 24.18 38.53 37.31
CA GLN A 939 23.09 39.49 37.38
C GLN A 939 23.51 40.72 38.20
N GLU A 940 24.15 40.54 39.36
CA GLU A 940 24.77 41.62 40.15
C GLU A 940 25.76 42.46 39.31
N ILE A 941 26.53 41.81 38.44
CA ILE A 941 27.50 42.47 37.56
C ILE A 941 26.81 43.32 36.48
N ALA A 942 25.70 42.83 35.88
CA ALA A 942 24.88 43.60 34.95
C ALA A 942 24.16 44.76 35.65
N ASP A 943 23.61 44.52 36.82
CA ASP A 943 22.93 45.53 37.64
C ASP A 943 23.88 46.63 38.11
N LEU A 944 25.09 46.27 38.56
CA LEU A 944 26.12 47.22 38.92
C LEU A 944 26.55 48.06 37.71
N ALA A 945 26.73 47.45 36.53
CA ALA A 945 27.01 48.18 35.30
C ALA A 945 25.90 49.20 34.98
N ARG A 946 24.63 48.78 35.02
CA ARG A 946 23.46 49.64 34.75
C ARG A 946 23.34 50.79 35.74
N LYS A 947 23.49 50.51 37.04
CA LYS A 947 23.45 51.54 38.10
C LYS A 947 24.56 52.57 37.93
N ILE A 948 25.78 52.15 37.60
CA ILE A 948 26.90 53.06 37.30
C ILE A 948 26.61 53.91 36.05
N GLY A 949 26.04 53.32 34.99
CA GLY A 949 25.64 54.04 33.78
C GLY A 949 24.59 55.11 34.07
N LEU A 950 23.53 54.76 34.80
CA LEU A 950 22.43 55.66 35.16
C LEU A 950 22.87 56.79 36.11
N ASP A 951 23.62 56.50 37.17
CA ASP A 951 24.12 57.52 38.11
C ASP A 951 25.09 58.51 37.42
N LEU A 952 25.87 58.04 36.43
CA LEU A 952 26.73 58.91 35.63
C LEU A 952 25.96 59.68 34.54
N HIS A 953 24.93 59.09 33.94
CA HIS A 953 24.06 59.80 32.99
C HIS A 953 23.27 60.91 33.70
N GLN A 954 22.78 60.66 34.92
CA GLN A 954 22.11 61.66 35.76
C GLN A 954 23.04 62.83 36.09
N LEU A 955 24.30 62.55 36.48
CA LEU A 955 25.30 63.58 36.76
C LEU A 955 25.61 64.44 35.52
N LEU A 956 25.84 63.81 34.36
CA LEU A 956 26.33 64.50 33.17
C LEU A 956 25.25 65.31 32.42
N HIS A 957 23.98 65.14 32.78
CA HIS A 957 22.84 65.85 32.20
C HIS A 957 22.08 66.73 33.23
N GLU A 958 22.75 67.20 34.28
CA GLU A 958 22.17 68.16 35.24
C GLU A 958 21.79 69.50 34.57
N GLU A 959 20.48 69.77 34.49
CA GLU A 959 19.96 71.00 33.86
C GLU A 959 20.44 72.27 34.59
N GLY A 960 21.06 73.19 33.83
CA GLY A 960 21.43 74.53 34.31
C GLY A 960 22.85 74.67 34.87
N ARG A 961 23.67 73.60 34.89
CA ARG A 961 25.09 73.70 35.25
C ARG A 961 25.89 74.46 34.18
N THR A 962 26.79 75.35 34.63
CA THR A 962 27.66 76.19 33.77
C THR A 962 29.16 75.87 33.90
N GLU A 963 29.54 75.09 34.91
CA GLU A 963 30.93 74.66 35.14
C GLU A 963 31.22 73.35 34.40
N PRO A 964 32.40 73.18 33.76
CA PRO A 964 32.75 71.92 33.09
C PRO A 964 32.86 70.76 34.09
N TYR A 965 32.37 69.59 33.68
CA TYR A 965 32.48 68.35 34.47
C TYR A 965 33.92 67.86 34.55
N THR A 966 34.28 67.21 35.66
CA THR A 966 35.64 66.70 35.92
C THR A 966 35.68 65.18 36.10
N TYR A 967 36.80 64.54 35.73
CA TYR A 967 37.01 63.11 35.98
C TYR A 967 36.96 62.73 37.46
N THR A 968 37.28 63.68 38.36
CA THR A 968 37.12 63.56 39.82
C THR A 968 35.66 63.42 40.26
N GLU A 969 34.73 64.15 39.63
CA GLU A 969 33.29 64.02 39.92
C GLU A 969 32.73 62.70 39.41
N ILE A 970 33.14 62.29 38.20
CA ILE A 970 32.79 60.98 37.61
C ILE A 970 33.24 59.85 38.54
N GLN A 971 34.49 59.90 39.04
CA GLN A 971 34.99 58.90 39.98
C GLN A 971 34.23 58.94 41.31
N THR A 972 33.92 60.13 41.84
CA THR A 972 33.19 60.29 43.11
C THR A 972 31.75 59.78 43.02
N SER A 973 31.03 60.10 41.95
CA SER A 973 29.65 59.64 41.72
C SER A 973 29.60 58.11 41.60
N ALA A 974 30.45 57.54 40.74
CA ALA A 974 30.48 56.10 40.55
C ALA A 974 31.01 55.34 41.79
N GLN A 975 31.95 55.90 42.56
CA GLN A 975 32.36 55.33 43.85
C GLN A 975 31.20 55.31 44.86
N LYS A 976 30.37 56.36 44.90
CA LYS A 976 29.13 56.37 45.69
C LYS A 976 28.15 55.28 45.23
N THR A 977 27.99 55.06 43.91
CA THR A 977 27.21 53.92 43.37
C THR A 977 27.76 52.58 43.85
N ALA A 978 29.08 52.38 43.77
CA ALA A 978 29.74 51.14 44.20
C ALA A 978 29.63 50.91 45.71
N MET A 979 29.77 51.95 46.53
CA MET A 979 29.55 51.87 47.98
C MET A 979 28.10 51.52 48.31
N ASN A 980 27.12 52.12 47.63
CA ASN A 980 25.70 51.80 47.80
C ASN A 980 25.36 50.35 47.39
N ALA A 981 26.02 49.81 46.35
CA ALA A 981 25.74 48.50 45.79
C ALA A 981 26.54 47.33 46.41
N VAL A 982 27.66 47.61 47.09
CA VAL A 982 28.59 46.57 47.60
C VAL A 982 28.94 46.78 49.09
N GLY A 983 28.55 47.90 49.70
CA GLY A 983 28.76 48.19 51.13
C GLY A 983 30.22 48.41 51.55
N ASN A 984 31.16 48.41 50.60
CA ASN A 984 32.60 48.33 50.84
C ASN A 984 33.27 49.68 50.59
N SER A 985 34.03 50.19 51.57
CA SER A 985 34.38 51.63 51.63
C SER A 985 35.75 52.01 51.02
N GLU A 986 36.58 51.05 50.63
CA GLU A 986 38.03 51.27 50.49
C GLU A 986 38.60 51.12 49.07
N SER A 987 37.78 50.97 48.02
CA SER A 987 38.28 50.68 46.66
C SER A 987 37.68 51.53 45.55
N ASP A 988 38.51 51.78 44.53
CA ASP A 988 38.14 52.43 43.27
C ASP A 988 37.00 51.67 42.56
N LEU A 989 36.17 52.40 41.81
CA LEU A 989 35.05 51.88 41.03
C LEU A 989 35.44 50.63 40.23
N PHE A 990 36.44 50.82 39.36
CA PHE A 990 36.87 49.78 38.43
C PHE A 990 37.58 48.65 39.17
N ALA A 991 38.27 48.93 40.28
CA ALA A 991 38.84 47.88 41.12
C ALA A 991 37.77 46.98 41.74
N THR A 992 36.68 47.57 42.25
CA THR A 992 35.53 46.86 42.83
C THR A 992 34.84 45.98 41.79
N TYR A 993 34.48 46.54 40.63
CA TYR A 993 33.84 45.79 39.55
C TYR A 993 34.76 44.67 39.02
N LEU A 994 36.04 44.95 38.72
CA LEU A 994 37.00 43.94 38.27
C LEU A 994 37.26 42.86 39.33
N SER A 995 37.00 43.13 40.62
CA SER A 995 37.07 42.12 41.67
C SER A 995 35.90 41.15 41.62
N LYS A 996 34.64 41.65 41.60
CA LYS A 996 33.46 40.79 41.38
C LYS A 996 33.58 40.00 40.08
N LEU A 997 33.99 40.66 38.98
CA LEU A 997 34.20 40.01 37.69
C LEU A 997 35.27 38.91 37.75
N ARG A 998 36.36 39.06 38.52
CA ARG A 998 37.35 37.99 38.70
C ARG A 998 36.78 36.77 39.42
N ALA A 999 35.96 36.96 40.46
CA ALA A 999 35.28 35.85 41.15
C ALA A 999 34.33 35.10 40.20
N VAL A 1000 33.48 35.84 39.48
CA VAL A 1000 32.55 35.29 38.47
C VAL A 1000 33.29 34.62 37.32
N THR A 1001 34.46 35.14 36.92
CA THR A 1001 35.29 34.49 35.89
C THR A 1001 35.88 33.16 36.36
N SER A 1002 36.14 32.98 37.66
CA SER A 1002 36.48 31.66 38.21
C SER A 1002 35.26 30.75 38.16
N GLN A 1003 34.15 31.12 38.80
CA GLN A 1003 32.92 30.32 38.86
C GLN A 1003 32.49 29.82 37.45
N ILE A 1004 32.50 30.71 36.46
CA ILE A 1004 32.15 30.36 35.08
C ILE A 1004 33.20 29.49 34.38
N ALA A 1005 34.49 29.62 34.71
CA ALA A 1005 35.54 28.72 34.20
C ALA A 1005 35.46 27.33 34.85
N ASP A 1006 35.17 27.27 36.15
CA ASP A 1006 35.02 26.05 36.93
C ASP A 1006 33.78 25.27 36.46
N LEU A 1007 32.64 25.94 36.27
CA LEU A 1007 31.42 25.37 35.66
C LEU A 1007 31.62 25.00 34.18
N ALA A 1008 32.40 25.78 33.42
CA ALA A 1008 32.72 25.42 32.03
C ALA A 1008 33.57 24.14 31.94
N ALA A 1009 34.52 23.95 32.86
CA ALA A 1009 35.30 22.71 32.95
C ALA A 1009 34.39 21.53 33.32
N LEU A 1010 33.55 21.70 34.35
CA LEU A 1010 32.53 20.72 34.77
C LEU A 1010 31.59 20.32 33.64
N SER A 1011 31.11 21.26 32.83
CA SER A 1011 30.26 21.00 31.65
C SER A 1011 30.95 20.19 30.54
N THR A 1012 32.25 19.96 30.63
CA THR A 1012 33.03 19.10 29.72
C THR A 1012 33.52 17.80 30.38
N ASP A 1013 33.23 17.58 31.66
CA ASP A 1013 33.62 16.38 32.40
C ASP A 1013 32.51 15.31 32.37
N LEU A 1014 32.64 14.37 31.44
CA LEU A 1014 31.73 13.22 31.29
C LEU A 1014 31.72 12.27 32.51
N THR A 1015 32.61 12.43 33.50
CA THR A 1015 32.52 11.68 34.76
C THR A 1015 31.47 12.25 35.72
N GLN A 1016 31.02 13.49 35.50
CA GLN A 1016 29.98 14.17 36.29
C GLN A 1016 28.62 14.21 35.57
N THR A 1017 28.44 13.42 34.51
CA THR A 1017 27.18 13.36 33.76
C THR A 1017 26.35 12.12 34.06
N GLN A 1018 25.03 12.29 34.09
CA GLN A 1018 24.04 11.20 34.17
C GLN A 1018 23.25 11.12 32.85
N GLU A 1019 22.93 9.91 32.41
CA GLU A 1019 22.09 9.66 31.24
C GLU A 1019 20.60 9.65 31.66
N PHE A 1020 19.73 10.24 30.83
CA PHE A 1020 18.29 10.23 31.03
C PHE A 1020 17.57 9.82 29.74
N GLU A 1021 16.51 9.02 29.85
CA GLU A 1021 15.66 8.70 28.70
C GLU A 1021 14.70 9.84 28.38
N ARG A 1022 14.64 10.24 27.10
CA ARG A 1022 13.56 11.12 26.61
C ARG A 1022 12.34 10.30 26.22
N PRO A 1023 11.18 10.44 26.89
CA PRO A 1023 9.94 9.83 26.42
C PRO A 1023 9.50 10.44 25.09
N GLN A 1024 8.79 9.65 24.27
CA GLN A 1024 8.21 10.16 23.03
C GLN A 1024 7.09 11.15 23.31
N ALA A 1025 6.91 12.14 22.44
CA ALA A 1025 5.97 13.22 22.69
C ALA A 1025 4.52 12.74 22.88
N PRO A 1026 3.72 13.38 23.78
CA PRO A 1026 2.38 12.93 24.14
C PRO A 1026 1.45 12.64 22.95
N TRP A 1027 1.48 13.47 21.90
CA TRP A 1027 0.68 13.27 20.69
C TRP A 1027 1.15 12.10 19.82
N ILE A 1028 2.43 11.73 19.89
CA ILE A 1028 2.97 10.53 19.23
C ILE A 1028 2.46 9.28 19.97
N LEU A 1029 2.61 9.24 21.29
CA LEU A 1029 2.09 8.17 22.16
C LEU A 1029 0.57 8.02 21.98
N ARG A 1030 -0.19 9.12 22.02
CA ARG A 1030 -1.64 9.15 21.76
C ARG A 1030 -1.99 8.63 20.37
N SER A 1031 -1.16 8.88 19.36
CA SER A 1031 -1.34 8.29 18.02
C SER A 1031 -1.05 6.79 17.98
N GLN A 1032 -0.18 6.28 18.86
CA GLN A 1032 0.10 4.85 19.01
C GLN A 1032 -1.03 4.16 19.78
N GLU A 1033 -1.56 4.75 20.87
CA GLU A 1033 -2.78 4.30 21.54
C GLU A 1033 -3.95 4.17 20.53
N LEU A 1034 -4.21 5.23 19.75
CA LEU A 1034 -5.30 5.23 18.75
C LEU A 1034 -5.07 4.24 17.59
N LYS A 1035 -3.82 3.84 17.32
CA LYS A 1035 -3.50 2.76 16.37
C LYS A 1035 -3.71 1.39 17.01
N ALA A 1036 -3.27 1.19 18.26
CA ALA A 1036 -3.44 -0.04 19.01
C ALA A 1036 -4.92 -0.35 19.30
N LEU A 1037 -5.73 0.68 19.58
CA LEU A 1037 -7.20 0.57 19.69
C LEU A 1037 -7.89 0.31 18.35
N LYS A 1038 -7.19 0.48 17.22
CA LYS A 1038 -7.70 0.22 15.86
C LYS A 1038 -7.23 -1.13 15.31
N THR A 1039 -6.10 -1.66 15.77
CA THR A 1039 -5.76 -3.08 15.57
C THR A 1039 -6.68 -3.93 16.42
N ILE A 1040 -7.69 -4.52 15.78
CA ILE A 1040 -8.48 -5.60 16.39
C ILE A 1040 -7.48 -6.70 16.82
N PRO A 1041 -7.50 -7.17 18.06
CA PRO A 1041 -6.61 -8.26 18.47
C PRO A 1041 -6.90 -9.49 17.63
N VAL A 1042 -5.86 -10.22 17.23
CA VAL A 1042 -5.97 -11.39 16.32
C VAL A 1042 -6.97 -12.40 16.90
N ASP A 1043 -6.90 -12.64 18.20
CA ASP A 1043 -7.82 -13.42 19.02
C ASP A 1043 -9.30 -13.10 18.72
N ALA A 1044 -9.66 -11.81 18.56
CA ALA A 1044 -11.03 -11.39 18.28
C ALA A 1044 -11.39 -11.50 16.79
N GLU A 1045 -10.43 -11.45 15.86
CA GLU A 1045 -10.68 -11.84 14.47
C GLU A 1045 -10.81 -13.36 14.32
N GLU A 1046 -10.15 -14.14 15.16
CA GLU A 1046 -10.26 -15.60 15.24
C GLU A 1046 -11.56 -16.06 15.92
N GLU A 1047 -11.97 -15.45 17.04
CA GLU A 1047 -13.32 -15.64 17.61
C GLU A 1047 -14.40 -15.26 16.58
N LEU A 1048 -14.23 -14.16 15.85
CA LEU A 1048 -15.15 -13.74 14.81
C LEU A 1048 -15.13 -14.68 13.59
N ARG A 1049 -14.01 -15.34 13.29
CA ARG A 1049 -13.91 -16.41 12.29
C ARG A 1049 -14.64 -17.65 12.78
N HIS A 1050 -14.40 -18.09 14.02
CA HIS A 1050 -15.06 -19.23 14.65
C HIS A 1050 -16.59 -19.05 14.67
N LEU A 1051 -17.09 -17.90 15.17
CA LEU A 1051 -18.52 -17.59 15.16
C LEU A 1051 -19.13 -17.54 13.74
N LYS A 1052 -18.36 -17.12 12.72
CA LYS A 1052 -18.81 -17.18 11.32
C LYS A 1052 -18.83 -18.61 10.80
N GLU A 1053 -17.90 -19.46 11.20
CA GLU A 1053 -17.81 -20.86 10.80
C GLU A 1053 -18.92 -21.68 11.48
N GLU A 1054 -19.12 -21.54 12.79
CA GLU A 1054 -20.28 -22.06 13.53
C GLU A 1054 -21.62 -21.59 12.94
N TYR A 1055 -21.75 -20.30 12.62
CA TYR A 1055 -22.96 -19.76 11.97
C TYR A 1055 -23.18 -20.37 10.59
N ASN A 1056 -22.12 -20.53 9.79
CA ASN A 1056 -22.19 -21.17 8.48
C ASN A 1056 -22.45 -22.69 8.58
N GLU A 1057 -22.06 -23.35 9.67
CA GLU A 1057 -22.39 -24.75 9.96
C GLU A 1057 -23.82 -24.93 10.43
N ALA A 1058 -24.30 -24.09 11.34
CA ALA A 1058 -25.71 -24.01 11.69
C ALA A 1058 -26.57 -23.76 10.43
N ARG A 1059 -26.14 -22.86 9.53
CA ARG A 1059 -26.86 -22.59 8.28
C ARG A 1059 -26.81 -23.76 7.28
N ARG A 1060 -25.68 -24.48 7.17
CA ARG A 1060 -25.57 -25.72 6.39
C ARG A 1060 -26.47 -26.83 6.97
N ALA A 1061 -26.49 -27.01 8.28
CA ALA A 1061 -27.31 -27.99 8.97
C ALA A 1061 -28.82 -27.69 8.89
N ILE A 1062 -29.20 -26.40 8.89
CA ILE A 1062 -30.59 -25.97 8.61
C ILE A 1062 -30.96 -26.30 7.17
N ALA A 1063 -30.13 -25.95 6.18
CA ALA A 1063 -30.42 -26.25 4.77
C ALA A 1063 -30.58 -27.76 4.50
N LEU A 1064 -29.73 -28.61 5.10
CA LEU A 1064 -29.85 -30.07 5.05
C LEU A 1064 -31.13 -30.58 5.74
N ARG A 1065 -31.57 -29.93 6.82
CA ARG A 1065 -32.86 -30.20 7.46
C ARG A 1065 -34.04 -29.77 6.60
N ASP A 1066 -33.97 -28.65 5.90
CA ASP A 1066 -35.02 -28.23 4.96
C ASP A 1066 -35.11 -29.16 3.74
N GLU A 1067 -33.98 -29.68 3.24
CA GLU A 1067 -33.96 -30.71 2.19
C GLU A 1067 -34.54 -32.05 2.66
N THR A 1068 -34.17 -32.52 3.86
CA THR A 1068 -34.74 -33.76 4.43
C THR A 1068 -36.22 -33.61 4.80
N LEU A 1069 -36.67 -32.42 5.21
CA LEU A 1069 -38.09 -32.10 5.39
C LEU A 1069 -38.83 -32.05 4.05
N GLY A 1070 -38.25 -31.44 3.00
CA GLY A 1070 -38.83 -31.38 1.67
C GLY A 1070 -38.98 -32.76 1.01
N THR A 1071 -37.97 -33.62 1.11
CA THR A 1071 -38.03 -35.01 0.65
C THR A 1071 -38.99 -35.86 1.47
N ALA A 1072 -39.10 -35.64 2.79
CA ALA A 1072 -40.15 -36.24 3.62
C ALA A 1072 -41.55 -35.75 3.22
N GLN A 1073 -41.72 -34.47 2.89
CA GLN A 1073 -42.99 -33.89 2.45
C GLN A 1073 -43.42 -34.45 1.09
N LEU A 1074 -42.51 -34.59 0.12
CA LEU A 1074 -42.77 -35.29 -1.14
C LEU A 1074 -43.13 -36.77 -0.93
N LYS A 1075 -42.51 -37.43 0.06
CA LYS A 1075 -42.85 -38.81 0.45
C LYS A 1075 -44.24 -38.89 1.09
N ILE A 1076 -44.65 -37.89 1.88
CA ILE A 1076 -46.01 -37.75 2.39
C ILE A 1076 -47.00 -37.52 1.25
N GLU A 1077 -46.76 -36.55 0.36
CA GLU A 1077 -47.67 -36.23 -0.76
C GLU A 1077 -47.86 -37.43 -1.71
N THR A 1078 -46.80 -38.18 -2.00
CA THR A 1078 -46.88 -39.40 -2.81
C THR A 1078 -47.58 -40.55 -2.10
N LEU A 1079 -47.44 -40.68 -0.78
CA LEU A 1079 -48.23 -41.63 0.02
C LEU A 1079 -49.70 -41.22 0.08
N GLU A 1080 -50.01 -39.93 0.30
CA GLU A 1080 -51.37 -39.39 0.25
C GLU A 1080 -52.00 -39.57 -1.13
N SER A 1081 -51.24 -39.43 -2.22
CA SER A 1081 -51.75 -39.70 -3.56
C SER A 1081 -52.05 -41.18 -3.77
N ARG A 1082 -51.19 -42.08 -3.28
CA ARG A 1082 -51.47 -43.53 -3.28
C ARG A 1082 -52.68 -43.88 -2.40
N MET A 1083 -52.88 -43.19 -1.29
CA MET A 1083 -54.07 -43.35 -0.43
C MET A 1083 -55.33 -42.78 -1.09
N ARG A 1084 -55.25 -41.66 -1.82
CA ARG A 1084 -56.35 -41.13 -2.66
C ARG A 1084 -56.73 -42.13 -3.74
N ASP A 1085 -55.77 -42.72 -4.44
CA ASP A 1085 -56.01 -43.76 -5.45
C ASP A 1085 -56.55 -45.06 -4.85
N ALA A 1086 -56.08 -45.45 -3.67
CA ALA A 1086 -56.59 -46.62 -2.94
C ALA A 1086 -58.04 -46.39 -2.49
N ASN A 1087 -58.36 -45.21 -1.91
CA ASN A 1087 -59.71 -44.85 -1.51
C ASN A 1087 -60.66 -44.74 -2.71
N ALA A 1088 -60.19 -44.24 -3.85
CA ALA A 1088 -60.97 -44.25 -5.10
C ALA A 1088 -61.26 -45.68 -5.58
N LYS A 1089 -60.29 -46.60 -5.47
CA LYS A 1089 -60.49 -48.04 -5.77
C LYS A 1089 -61.46 -48.70 -4.78
N VAL A 1090 -61.36 -48.41 -3.47
CA VAL A 1090 -62.29 -48.91 -2.44
C VAL A 1090 -63.71 -48.41 -2.70
N SER A 1091 -63.89 -47.11 -2.98
CA SER A 1091 -65.18 -46.55 -3.39
C SER A 1091 -65.72 -47.23 -4.64
N ARG A 1092 -64.85 -47.55 -5.61
CA ARG A 1092 -65.26 -48.24 -6.83
C ARG A 1092 -65.61 -49.71 -6.60
N ILE A 1093 -64.99 -50.37 -5.63
CA ILE A 1093 -65.38 -51.72 -5.19
C ILE A 1093 -66.76 -51.66 -4.52
N ALA A 1094 -66.99 -50.70 -3.62
CA ALA A 1094 -68.29 -50.50 -2.99
C ALA A 1094 -69.42 -50.20 -4.00
N ASP A 1095 -69.16 -49.39 -5.04
CA ASP A 1095 -70.08 -49.18 -6.17
C ASP A 1095 -70.47 -50.50 -6.87
N LEU A 1096 -69.47 -51.37 -7.08
CA LEU A 1096 -69.63 -52.64 -7.79
C LEU A 1096 -70.33 -53.69 -6.90
N GLU A 1097 -70.04 -53.74 -5.61
CA GLU A 1097 -70.75 -54.56 -4.62
C GLU A 1097 -72.21 -54.12 -4.51
N ALA A 1098 -72.47 -52.82 -4.42
CA ALA A 1098 -73.82 -52.26 -4.43
C ALA A 1098 -74.53 -52.46 -5.78
N PHE A 1099 -73.81 -52.67 -6.88
CA PHE A 1099 -74.39 -53.09 -8.17
C PHE A 1099 -74.74 -54.59 -8.16
N ILE A 1100 -73.82 -55.43 -7.68
CA ILE A 1100 -74.01 -56.88 -7.54
C ILE A 1100 -75.21 -57.20 -6.64
N GLU A 1101 -75.41 -56.48 -5.53
CA GLU A 1101 -76.61 -56.68 -4.68
C GLU A 1101 -77.91 -56.25 -5.36
N ARG A 1102 -77.90 -55.20 -6.21
CA ARG A 1102 -79.07 -54.82 -7.01
C ARG A 1102 -79.40 -55.87 -8.07
N GLU A 1103 -78.40 -56.44 -8.74
CA GLU A 1103 -78.59 -57.55 -9.67
C GLU A 1103 -79.05 -58.83 -8.96
N LYS A 1104 -78.50 -59.16 -7.79
CA LYS A 1104 -79.00 -60.28 -6.95
C LYS A 1104 -80.47 -60.09 -6.56
N ALA A 1105 -80.87 -58.88 -6.16
CA ALA A 1105 -82.25 -58.56 -5.83
C ALA A 1105 -83.18 -58.68 -7.06
N SER A 1106 -82.72 -58.24 -8.24
CA SER A 1106 -83.42 -58.43 -9.52
C SER A 1106 -83.60 -59.93 -9.85
N VAL A 1107 -82.53 -60.72 -9.73
CA VAL A 1107 -82.56 -62.19 -9.92
C VAL A 1107 -83.46 -62.89 -8.89
N ALA A 1108 -83.55 -62.38 -7.66
CA ALA A 1108 -84.48 -62.89 -6.64
C ALA A 1108 -85.94 -62.61 -7.01
N GLY A 1109 -86.27 -61.38 -7.43
CA GLY A 1109 -87.60 -61.03 -7.91
C GLY A 1109 -88.02 -61.85 -9.14
N LEU A 1110 -87.12 -62.01 -10.12
CA LEU A 1110 -87.36 -62.86 -11.29
C LEU A 1110 -87.60 -64.33 -10.93
N LYS A 1111 -86.99 -64.84 -9.85
CA LYS A 1111 -87.29 -66.19 -9.33
C LYS A 1111 -88.68 -66.26 -8.69
N GLU A 1112 -89.08 -65.26 -7.91
CA GLU A 1112 -90.44 -65.20 -7.34
C GLU A 1112 -91.52 -65.14 -8.43
N ASP A 1113 -91.29 -64.35 -9.49
CA ASP A 1113 -92.15 -64.30 -10.67
C ASP A 1113 -92.20 -65.63 -11.42
N ILE A 1114 -91.07 -66.35 -11.58
CA ILE A 1114 -91.06 -67.70 -12.14
C ILE A 1114 -91.86 -68.66 -11.26
N GLU A 1115 -91.64 -68.68 -9.94
CA GLU A 1115 -92.40 -69.52 -9.01
C GLU A 1115 -93.90 -69.18 -9.01
N LYS A 1116 -94.26 -67.93 -9.31
CA LYS A 1116 -95.65 -67.48 -9.47
C LYS A 1116 -96.24 -67.99 -10.79
N GLN A 1117 -95.55 -67.83 -11.91
CA GLN A 1117 -95.96 -68.39 -13.21
C GLN A 1117 -96.10 -69.92 -13.14
N ASP A 1118 -95.23 -70.60 -12.39
CA ASP A 1118 -95.25 -72.05 -12.20
C ASP A 1118 -96.43 -72.51 -11.30
N ARG A 1119 -96.88 -71.66 -10.36
CA ARG A 1119 -98.14 -71.84 -9.61
C ARG A 1119 -99.37 -71.61 -10.50
N GLU A 1120 -99.36 -70.58 -11.34
CA GLU A 1120 -100.44 -70.27 -12.29
C GLU A 1120 -100.60 -71.38 -13.35
N LEU A 1121 -99.49 -71.90 -13.88
CA LEU A 1121 -99.47 -73.08 -14.77
C LEU A 1121 -100.12 -74.30 -14.11
N LYS A 1122 -99.75 -74.64 -12.87
CA LYS A 1122 -100.34 -75.77 -12.14
C LYS A 1122 -101.85 -75.60 -11.92
N SER A 1123 -102.35 -74.37 -11.76
CA SER A 1123 -103.79 -74.12 -11.74
C SER A 1123 -104.45 -74.38 -13.10
N LEU A 1124 -103.86 -73.88 -14.18
CA LEU A 1124 -104.37 -74.07 -15.55
C LEU A 1124 -104.35 -75.55 -15.97
N GLU A 1125 -103.35 -76.32 -15.53
CA GLU A 1125 -103.30 -77.78 -15.72
C GLU A 1125 -104.42 -78.50 -14.96
N ALA A 1126 -104.69 -78.11 -13.71
CA ALA A 1126 -105.79 -78.67 -12.93
C ALA A 1126 -107.17 -78.35 -13.57
N ASP A 1127 -107.34 -77.17 -14.18
CA ASP A 1127 -108.56 -76.82 -14.90
C ASP A 1127 -108.68 -77.56 -16.25
N ARG A 1128 -107.59 -77.70 -17.01
CA ARG A 1128 -107.53 -78.56 -18.21
C ARG A 1128 -108.05 -79.96 -17.89
N ASP A 1129 -107.61 -80.56 -16.79
CA ASP A 1129 -107.95 -81.95 -16.48
C ASP A 1129 -109.38 -82.10 -15.91
N LYS A 1130 -109.99 -81.04 -15.35
CA LYS A 1130 -111.45 -80.98 -15.10
C LYS A 1130 -112.22 -81.04 -16.42
N TRP A 1131 -111.88 -80.19 -17.40
CA TRP A 1131 -112.52 -80.18 -18.72
C TRP A 1131 -112.35 -81.50 -19.47
N LYS A 1132 -111.16 -82.11 -19.37
CA LYS A 1132 -110.84 -83.42 -19.97
C LYS A 1132 -111.71 -84.54 -19.41
N LYS A 1133 -112.13 -84.44 -18.13
CA LYS A 1133 -113.05 -85.38 -17.48
C LYS A 1133 -114.48 -85.23 -18.01
N ILE A 1134 -114.97 -84.00 -18.13
CA ILE A 1134 -116.30 -83.67 -18.71
C ILE A 1134 -116.42 -84.16 -20.16
N ALA A 1135 -115.33 -84.10 -20.93
CA ALA A 1135 -115.27 -84.62 -22.30
C ALA A 1135 -115.22 -86.17 -22.41
N GLY A 1136 -115.00 -86.89 -21.31
CA GLY A 1136 -114.97 -88.35 -21.27
C GLY A 1136 -116.35 -88.99 -21.20
N ASP A 1137 -117.18 -88.52 -20.26
CA ASP A 1137 -118.48 -89.11 -19.94
C ASP A 1137 -119.52 -89.03 -21.09
N SER A 1138 -119.25 -88.20 -22.10
CA SER A 1138 -120.11 -87.99 -23.27
C SER A 1138 -119.80 -88.90 -24.48
N ARG A 1139 -118.86 -89.86 -24.36
CA ARG A 1139 -118.38 -90.69 -25.49
C ARG A 1139 -118.65 -92.21 -25.38
N ILE A 1140 -119.38 -92.69 -24.37
CA ILE A 1140 -119.59 -94.14 -24.14
C ILE A 1140 -121.07 -94.54 -24.27
N LEU A 1141 -121.58 -94.68 -25.52
CA LEU A 1141 -122.88 -95.34 -25.80
C LEU A 1141 -123.17 -95.66 -27.29
N ALA A 1142 -122.39 -96.52 -27.96
CA ALA A 1142 -122.79 -97.15 -29.24
C ALA A 1142 -121.96 -98.40 -29.64
N GLY A 1143 -122.57 -99.59 -29.58
CA GLY A 1143 -122.05 -100.86 -30.14
C GLY A 1143 -120.93 -101.56 -29.33
N SER A 1144 -120.84 -102.89 -29.25
CA SER A 1144 -121.74 -103.99 -29.69
C SER A 1144 -121.30 -105.27 -28.95
N SER A 1145 -122.05 -105.80 -27.97
CA SER A 1145 -123.23 -106.69 -28.09
C SER A 1145 -122.92 -108.18 -28.36
N ASP A 1146 -123.14 -109.02 -27.35
CA ASP A 1146 -123.49 -110.45 -27.43
C ASP A 1146 -124.14 -110.84 -26.08
N GLY A 1147 -125.24 -111.60 -25.96
CA GLY A 1147 -126.18 -112.11 -26.96
C GLY A 1147 -127.45 -112.65 -26.26
N GLY A 1148 -128.61 -112.68 -26.93
CA GLY A 1148 -129.87 -113.20 -26.33
C GLY A 1148 -131.15 -112.73 -27.05
N PRO A 1149 -132.12 -113.62 -27.39
CA PRO A 1149 -133.25 -113.27 -28.26
C PRO A 1149 -134.60 -113.02 -27.55
N GLY A 1150 -135.36 -112.02 -28.03
CA GLY A 1150 -136.84 -111.99 -27.90
C GLY A 1150 -137.52 -110.61 -27.76
N GLY A 1151 -138.40 -110.23 -28.71
CA GLY A 1151 -139.63 -109.49 -28.38
C GLY A 1151 -139.77 -107.96 -28.58
N ALA A 1152 -139.78 -107.50 -29.85
CA ALA A 1152 -140.67 -106.44 -30.40
C ALA A 1152 -140.64 -104.93 -29.97
N ALA A 1153 -140.77 -104.08 -31.01
CA ALA A 1153 -141.55 -102.81 -31.13
C ALA A 1153 -140.91 -101.39 -30.99
N GLY A 1154 -140.52 -100.80 -32.14
CA GLY A 1154 -140.63 -99.35 -32.47
C GLY A 1154 -139.51 -98.37 -32.03
N SER A 1155 -139.42 -97.12 -32.53
CA SER A 1155 -139.82 -96.53 -33.83
C SER A 1155 -139.21 -95.11 -34.03
N LYS A 1156 -138.71 -94.80 -35.25
CA LYS A 1156 -138.43 -93.46 -35.87
C LYS A 1156 -137.82 -92.30 -35.04
N ALA A 1157 -136.61 -91.85 -35.43
CA ALA A 1157 -136.22 -90.43 -35.49
C ALA A 1157 -134.98 -90.20 -36.39
N GLY A 1158 -135.04 -89.29 -37.38
CA GLY A 1158 -133.89 -88.96 -38.24
C GLY A 1158 -134.21 -88.01 -39.40
N GLN A 1159 -133.15 -87.60 -40.13
CA GLN A 1159 -133.17 -86.89 -41.42
C GLN A 1159 -133.29 -85.34 -41.46
N GLU A 1160 -133.25 -84.61 -40.33
CA GLU A 1160 -133.15 -83.12 -40.34
C GLU A 1160 -131.78 -82.55 -39.96
N ARG A 1161 -130.93 -83.32 -39.25
CA ARG A 1161 -129.74 -82.79 -38.56
C ARG A 1161 -128.51 -82.54 -39.45
N ALA A 1162 -128.58 -82.78 -40.76
CA ALA A 1162 -127.43 -82.75 -41.68
C ALA A 1162 -127.25 -81.42 -42.45
N VAL A 1163 -128.18 -80.46 -42.31
CA VAL A 1163 -128.20 -79.21 -43.10
C VAL A 1163 -127.79 -77.98 -42.28
N ALA A 1164 -127.79 -78.07 -40.94
CA ALA A 1164 -127.42 -76.96 -40.05
C ALA A 1164 -125.89 -76.67 -40.06
N THR A 1165 -125.07 -77.72 -39.95
CA THR A 1165 -123.62 -77.62 -39.74
C THR A 1165 -122.86 -76.97 -40.90
N ALA A 1166 -123.40 -77.01 -42.12
CA ALA A 1166 -122.81 -76.33 -43.28
C ALA A 1166 -122.84 -74.80 -43.12
N ARG A 1167 -123.91 -74.23 -42.55
CA ARG A 1167 -124.03 -72.78 -42.32
C ARG A 1167 -123.15 -72.27 -41.18
N GLU A 1168 -122.88 -73.13 -40.20
CA GLU A 1168 -121.96 -72.83 -39.10
C GLU A 1168 -120.51 -72.75 -39.60
N MET A 1169 -120.14 -73.54 -40.61
CA MET A 1169 -118.82 -73.43 -41.25
C MET A 1169 -118.63 -72.13 -42.05
N ASP A 1170 -119.63 -71.70 -42.82
CA ASP A 1170 -119.54 -70.44 -43.58
C ASP A 1170 -119.42 -69.23 -42.64
N ALA A 1171 -120.19 -69.21 -41.54
CA ALA A 1171 -120.11 -68.16 -40.53
C ALA A 1171 -118.73 -68.07 -39.84
N LEU A 1172 -118.09 -69.21 -39.57
CA LEU A 1172 -116.71 -69.25 -39.07
C LEU A 1172 -115.69 -68.76 -40.12
N GLY A 1173 -115.99 -68.90 -41.42
CA GLY A 1173 -115.17 -68.37 -42.50
C GLY A 1173 -115.09 -66.84 -42.48
N ASP A 1174 -116.23 -66.16 -42.34
CA ASP A 1174 -116.31 -64.69 -42.23
C ASP A 1174 -115.62 -64.18 -40.94
N GLU A 1175 -115.77 -64.88 -39.82
CA GLU A 1175 -115.11 -64.52 -38.56
C GLU A 1175 -113.57 -64.63 -38.66
N ILE A 1176 -113.06 -65.68 -39.32
CA ILE A 1176 -111.63 -65.83 -39.61
C ILE A 1176 -111.13 -64.69 -40.53
N ALA A 1177 -111.92 -64.27 -41.53
CA ALA A 1177 -111.58 -63.14 -42.39
C ALA A 1177 -111.49 -61.82 -41.61
N GLY A 1178 -112.41 -61.59 -40.67
CA GLY A 1178 -112.39 -60.46 -39.74
C GLY A 1178 -111.14 -60.44 -38.85
N LEU A 1179 -110.80 -61.58 -38.24
CA LEU A 1179 -109.60 -61.72 -37.41
C LEU A 1179 -108.31 -61.48 -38.23
N GLN A 1180 -108.26 -61.95 -39.48
CA GLN A 1180 -107.13 -61.68 -40.39
C GLN A 1180 -107.04 -60.19 -40.84
N ALA A 1181 -108.13 -59.42 -40.77
CA ALA A 1181 -108.08 -57.97 -40.96
C ALA A 1181 -107.52 -57.28 -39.70
N ALA A 1182 -107.98 -57.66 -38.51
CA ALA A 1182 -107.48 -57.13 -37.24
C ALA A 1182 -105.97 -57.38 -37.04
N VAL A 1183 -105.48 -58.59 -37.34
CA VAL A 1183 -104.04 -58.92 -37.27
C VAL A 1183 -103.21 -58.10 -38.26
N ARG A 1184 -103.76 -57.73 -39.43
CA ARG A 1184 -103.09 -56.83 -40.38
C ARG A 1184 -103.02 -55.40 -39.85
N TYR A 1185 -104.10 -54.89 -39.25
CA TYR A 1185 -104.09 -53.57 -38.60
C TYR A 1185 -103.04 -53.51 -37.47
N LEU A 1186 -103.03 -54.47 -36.54
CA LEU A 1186 -102.09 -54.51 -35.42
C LEU A 1186 -100.62 -54.62 -35.86
N ARG A 1187 -100.34 -55.32 -36.97
CA ARG A 1187 -98.99 -55.39 -37.56
C ARG A 1187 -98.55 -54.08 -38.24
N GLU A 1188 -99.49 -53.29 -38.75
CA GLU A 1188 -99.21 -51.97 -39.31
C GLU A 1188 -98.96 -50.94 -38.19
N ASP A 1189 -99.78 -50.98 -37.14
CA ASP A 1189 -99.67 -50.08 -36.00
C ASP A 1189 -98.38 -50.30 -35.19
N ASN A 1190 -98.00 -51.56 -34.96
CA ASN A 1190 -96.72 -51.92 -34.33
C ASN A 1190 -95.50 -51.50 -35.19
N ARG A 1191 -95.64 -51.46 -36.53
CA ARG A 1191 -94.59 -50.89 -37.41
C ARG A 1191 -94.48 -49.38 -37.25
N ARG A 1192 -95.61 -48.67 -37.10
CA ARG A 1192 -95.64 -47.22 -36.86
C ARG A 1192 -95.02 -46.88 -35.49
N ALA A 1193 -95.30 -47.67 -34.47
CA ALA A 1193 -94.70 -47.51 -33.13
C ALA A 1193 -93.16 -47.57 -33.19
N ARG A 1194 -92.58 -48.60 -33.83
CA ARG A 1194 -91.11 -48.72 -33.96
C ARG A 1194 -90.46 -47.56 -34.74
N VAL A 1195 -91.13 -47.01 -35.75
CA VAL A 1195 -90.64 -45.83 -36.49
C VAL A 1195 -90.70 -44.56 -35.65
N ALA A 1196 -91.60 -44.48 -34.65
CA ALA A 1196 -91.63 -43.39 -33.67
C ALA A 1196 -90.50 -43.50 -32.63
N GLU A 1197 -90.21 -44.71 -32.13
CA GLU A 1197 -89.06 -44.96 -31.24
C GLU A 1197 -87.73 -44.56 -31.87
N GLN A 1198 -87.55 -44.79 -33.18
CA GLN A 1198 -86.28 -44.57 -33.85
C GLN A 1198 -85.81 -43.10 -33.82
N ARG A 1199 -86.74 -42.13 -33.71
CA ARG A 1199 -86.44 -40.69 -33.51
C ARG A 1199 -85.90 -40.33 -32.12
N HIS A 1200 -86.01 -41.21 -31.13
CA HIS A 1200 -85.38 -41.00 -29.80
C HIS A 1200 -83.88 -41.34 -29.80
N TYR A 1201 -83.34 -41.85 -30.91
CA TYR A 1201 -81.94 -42.30 -31.02
C TYR A 1201 -81.09 -41.45 -31.98
N ASP A 1202 -81.62 -40.37 -32.55
CA ASP A 1202 -80.86 -39.49 -33.48
C ASP A 1202 -79.60 -38.89 -32.82
N TRP A 1203 -79.57 -38.75 -31.48
CA TRP A 1203 -78.39 -38.29 -30.73
C TRP A 1203 -77.21 -39.28 -30.73
N LEU A 1204 -77.44 -40.56 -31.02
CA LEU A 1204 -76.37 -41.56 -31.18
C LEU A 1204 -75.62 -41.41 -32.52
N ALA A 1205 -76.08 -40.54 -33.42
CA ALA A 1205 -75.36 -40.18 -34.64
C ALA A 1205 -74.37 -39.00 -34.45
N GLU A 1206 -74.39 -38.30 -33.30
CA GLU A 1206 -73.37 -37.28 -33.01
C GLU A 1206 -72.06 -37.91 -32.47
N PRO A 1207 -70.88 -37.52 -32.98
CA PRO A 1207 -69.61 -38.03 -32.47
C PRO A 1207 -69.34 -37.64 -31.00
N LEU A 1208 -69.24 -38.65 -30.13
CA LEU A 1208 -69.03 -38.53 -28.67
C LEU A 1208 -67.70 -37.87 -28.21
N ARG A 1209 -66.91 -37.31 -29.13
CA ARG A 1209 -65.75 -36.46 -28.82
C ARG A 1209 -65.76 -35.21 -29.70
N ARG A 1210 -65.85 -34.03 -29.08
CA ARG A 1210 -65.47 -32.78 -29.74
C ARG A 1210 -63.98 -32.83 -30.09
N PRO A 1211 -63.56 -32.40 -31.29
CA PRO A 1211 -62.15 -32.35 -31.65
C PRO A 1211 -61.40 -31.36 -30.73
N ALA A 1212 -60.15 -31.68 -30.39
CA ALA A 1212 -59.32 -30.81 -29.57
C ALA A 1212 -59.07 -29.45 -30.26
N PRO A 1213 -59.04 -28.33 -29.52
CA PRO A 1213 -58.85 -27.01 -30.12
C PRO A 1213 -57.47 -26.91 -30.78
N LEU A 1214 -57.38 -26.16 -31.89
CA LEU A 1214 -56.16 -26.00 -32.70
C LEU A 1214 -54.92 -25.57 -31.89
N ALA A 1215 -55.11 -24.80 -30.81
CA ALA A 1215 -54.04 -24.40 -29.89
C ALA A 1215 -53.40 -25.60 -29.16
N GLU A 1216 -54.17 -26.63 -28.83
CA GLU A 1216 -53.69 -27.84 -28.17
C GLU A 1216 -53.01 -28.80 -29.17
N GLN A 1217 -53.55 -28.94 -30.38
CA GLN A 1217 -52.87 -29.65 -31.47
C GLN A 1217 -51.50 -29.04 -31.76
N ARG A 1218 -51.40 -27.71 -31.92
CA ARG A 1218 -50.12 -27.01 -32.09
C ARG A 1218 -49.17 -27.24 -30.92
N ARG A 1219 -49.66 -27.21 -29.67
CA ARG A 1219 -48.83 -27.42 -28.48
C ARG A 1219 -48.28 -28.86 -28.41
N ARG A 1220 -49.03 -29.86 -28.88
CA ARG A 1220 -48.54 -31.25 -29.01
C ARG A 1220 -47.54 -31.42 -30.15
N LEU A 1221 -47.71 -30.68 -31.25
CA LEU A 1221 -46.82 -30.71 -32.41
C LEU A 1221 -45.45 -30.11 -32.05
N VAL A 1222 -45.42 -28.94 -31.42
CA VAL A 1222 -44.18 -28.33 -30.88
C VAL A 1222 -43.51 -29.19 -29.80
N ALA A 1223 -44.29 -29.95 -29.02
CA ALA A 1223 -43.75 -30.90 -28.04
C ALA A 1223 -43.25 -32.23 -28.66
N ALA A 1224 -43.56 -32.50 -29.93
CA ALA A 1224 -42.93 -33.56 -30.72
C ALA A 1224 -41.67 -33.02 -31.41
N GLU A 1225 -41.76 -31.90 -32.12
CA GLU A 1225 -40.61 -31.21 -32.74
C GLU A 1225 -39.50 -30.93 -31.71
N GLY A 1226 -39.84 -30.50 -30.49
CA GLY A 1226 -38.88 -30.28 -29.40
C GLY A 1226 -38.35 -31.56 -28.74
N LYS A 1227 -38.96 -32.73 -28.98
CA LYS A 1227 -38.38 -34.03 -28.61
C LYS A 1227 -37.46 -34.55 -29.71
N ASP A 1228 -37.86 -34.43 -30.96
CA ASP A 1228 -37.09 -34.88 -32.11
C ASP A 1228 -35.80 -34.06 -32.22
N ALA A 1229 -35.87 -32.73 -32.03
CA ALA A 1229 -34.69 -31.86 -31.94
C ALA A 1229 -33.78 -32.13 -30.72
N LEU A 1230 -34.32 -32.72 -29.64
CA LEU A 1230 -33.51 -33.20 -28.50
C LEU A 1230 -32.86 -34.55 -28.80
N ALA A 1231 -33.48 -35.39 -29.64
CA ALA A 1231 -32.94 -36.66 -30.11
C ALA A 1231 -31.94 -36.50 -31.28
N GLU A 1232 -31.89 -35.35 -31.95
CA GLU A 1232 -30.83 -34.96 -32.89
C GLU A 1232 -29.66 -34.20 -32.21
N LEU A 1233 -29.74 -33.98 -30.89
CA LEU A 1233 -28.71 -33.32 -30.06
C LEU A 1233 -28.14 -34.25 -28.96
N CYS A 1234 -28.32 -35.57 -29.10
CA CYS A 1234 -27.79 -36.62 -28.23
C CYS A 1234 -27.32 -37.81 -29.08
#